data_AF-A0A7V3SNX9-F1
#
_entry.id   AF-A0A7V3SNX9-F1
#
_cell.length_a   1.000
_cell.length_b   1.000
_cell.length_c   1.000
_cell.angle_alpha   90.00
_cell.angle_beta   90.00
_cell.angle_gamma   90.00
#
_symmetry.space_group_name_H-M   'P 1'
#
loop_
_entity.id
_entity.type
_entity.pdbx_description
1 polymer ?
#
loop_
_entity_poly.entity_id
_entity_poly.type
_entity_poly.pdbx_seq_one_letter_code
_entity_poly.pdbx_strand_id
1 'polypeptide(L)'
;MRCKRWLWVVAGASLILLPGARGGPRTSQEDVRRFVRVYVTPSSTDALLQPSKPGTRVVFSFGGAKPEWFPMLRLLGFSIWQYDTEHLASNEISPGQWDWTAAEEVYEQARREGFLFALFPHCAFPPRWYIEKEKPALIRCVEHDEEIPALSPWEPLFATWLDRQWAALAKQFGGATPRVSALVLGIHGDYGEAGLFSGARMASREQREDWERRFGKVHNHKGFWCGDQKARVNFQKAMLRKYGDLAALNRAWGTQFAKEEDIRYPKSPAEGRRWWLDFVGWYSNGVTYLTDIVCRLSQRYFPRTLRMLPIGFPDEDVRYGADVSTLVKVAARRGVAVRSVHAGYLPLADNESFLLARIASACRFYGVPLWLETPGTLDAKRQAEALFEAVAQGAWGFFDWAVNATRNEPVYEQNLRYLVVGQPVVDVAMFYPSTAVRLADVGEAPTLRLGCKQARDLFAFDIVDERMIRDGALERYRLLVFWEGTVVEQDVLDKIVEWVQAGGVVAAYDFGKVTNVEGDGTAWRTLFGYAGRLQPLKPSFRGEVPAGGYVLRMDDPVAAEFLQGDWSPPEKEGERAWRWTGASAQVPLLLNPGQAYSLTIRALVSAEQGGARTAVRLNQNLLGYLDSPGETVYKFVIPAEMVKADSAPVLFFYSPSPQGAKSGKGVRIAEIRLTAMDSAQPPLDTAPRGRYIYAIDPQALATRWTQRLGKGLCVFVPVRRAQDGISAYIEVLRRLVYRLTDLSPSARNAPPVDDVADGILTTLLTDRILVFNTTDQPVTRTLRLTREAFAGYPQVQAPPAGDVRVQIPPAGMAVIPFTEPPRELLLQCEGFTDLRGQKKRAQPDCSPGTGETCVWLPAGSSIRTRFPIEREGRYTLFIRCVAEGKLVAPRVVLDGKPIRVQDMPALEGIDVLATETVALTKGTHTLEIEAPKNIACAADFVILTNDPGIAGYRFGKR
;
A
#
# COMPACT_ATOMS: atom_id res chain seq x y z
N MET A 1 -18.14 45.77 38.85
CA MET A 1 -17.25 45.96 40.02
C MET A 1 -16.58 44.62 40.36
N ARG A 2 -15.24 44.63 40.54
CA ARG A 2 -14.37 43.70 41.33
C ARG A 2 -14.47 42.18 41.08
N CYS A 3 -13.44 41.55 40.50
CA CYS A 3 -12.29 40.81 41.12
C CYS A 3 -12.50 39.28 41.01
N LYS A 4 -11.73 38.49 40.23
CA LYS A 4 -10.37 37.90 40.48
C LYS A 4 -10.22 37.32 41.91
N ARG A 5 -9.65 36.14 42.20
CA ARG A 5 -9.06 34.97 41.51
C ARG A 5 -8.52 34.05 42.65
N TRP A 6 -8.50 32.72 42.45
CA TRP A 6 -7.45 31.74 42.83
C TRP A 6 -7.58 30.77 44.04
N LEU A 7 -7.18 29.54 43.69
CA LEU A 7 -7.03 28.28 44.45
C LEU A 7 -5.70 28.21 45.25
N TRP A 8 -5.71 27.37 46.30
CA TRP A 8 -4.57 26.78 47.03
C TRP A 8 -4.46 25.28 46.67
N VAL A 9 -3.31 24.72 46.24
CA VAL A 9 -2.17 24.12 46.98
C VAL A 9 -2.51 22.84 47.77
N VAL A 10 -1.81 21.71 47.52
CA VAL A 10 -0.95 20.96 48.47
C VAL A 10 -0.05 19.95 47.71
N ALA A 11 1.24 19.95 48.08
CA ALA A 11 2.26 18.95 47.76
C ALA A 11 2.93 18.47 49.08
N GLY A 12 3.45 17.24 49.10
CA GLY A 12 4.39 16.70 50.12
C GLY A 12 4.87 15.31 49.66
N ALA A 13 6.10 15.11 49.18
CA ALA A 13 7.42 15.09 49.82
C ALA A 13 7.80 13.71 50.41
N SER A 14 8.83 13.07 49.82
CA SER A 14 10.01 12.50 50.53
C SER A 14 10.97 11.81 49.55
N LEU A 15 12.18 12.35 49.40
CA LEU A 15 13.32 11.78 48.66
C LEU A 15 14.55 11.93 49.56
N ILE A 16 15.23 10.81 49.85
CA ILE A 16 16.42 10.72 50.70
C ILE A 16 17.66 11.16 49.89
N LEU A 17 18.43 12.08 50.46
CA LEU A 17 19.69 12.63 49.95
C LEU A 17 20.89 11.72 50.26
N LEU A 18 21.80 11.57 49.30
CA LEU A 18 23.22 11.26 49.51
C LEU A 18 24.07 12.31 48.75
N PRO A 19 25.04 12.99 49.38
CA PRO A 19 25.81 14.07 48.77
C PRO A 19 27.16 13.58 48.22
N GLY A 20 27.58 14.10 47.05
CA GLY A 20 29.00 14.10 46.69
C GLY A 20 29.38 13.89 45.22
N ALA A 21 29.14 14.88 44.36
CA ALA A 21 30.05 15.28 43.28
C ALA A 21 29.57 16.63 42.71
N ARG A 22 30.41 17.66 42.79
CA ARG A 22 30.12 19.02 42.31
C ARG A 22 29.81 19.02 40.81
N GLY A 23 28.53 19.07 40.45
CA GLY A 23 28.06 19.38 39.11
C GLY A 23 28.19 20.88 38.87
N GLY A 24 29.13 21.28 38.00
CA GLY A 24 29.10 22.62 37.42
C GLY A 24 27.82 22.84 36.61
N PRO A 25 27.44 24.11 36.33
CA PRO A 25 26.24 24.42 35.57
C PRO A 25 26.29 23.71 34.21
N ARG A 26 25.28 22.86 33.94
CA ARG A 26 25.08 22.19 32.65
C ARG A 26 24.21 23.09 31.77
N THR A 27 24.54 23.21 30.49
CA THR A 27 23.70 23.85 29.47
C THR A 27 22.30 23.25 29.49
N SER A 28 21.25 24.09 29.45
CA SER A 28 19.88 23.64 29.21
C SER A 28 19.78 23.01 27.83
N GLN A 29 19.44 21.73 27.74
CA GLN A 29 19.16 21.07 26.47
C GLN A 29 17.80 21.54 25.95
N GLU A 30 17.79 22.31 24.87
CA GLU A 30 16.59 22.58 24.08
C GLU A 30 16.33 21.48 23.03
N ASP A 31 15.09 21.40 22.56
CA ASP A 31 14.60 20.34 21.67
C ASP A 31 15.07 20.55 20.21
N VAL A 32 15.86 19.61 19.69
CA VAL A 32 16.33 19.59 18.28
C VAL A 32 15.18 19.53 17.28
N ARG A 33 13.95 19.18 17.72
CA ARG A 33 12.75 19.11 16.87
C ARG A 33 12.37 20.42 16.17
N ARG A 34 12.93 21.57 16.57
CA ARG A 34 12.76 22.85 15.84
C ARG A 34 13.48 22.92 14.49
N PHE A 35 14.38 21.98 14.21
CA PHE A 35 15.17 21.93 12.97
C PHE A 35 14.71 20.81 12.04
N VAL A 36 14.74 21.11 10.75
CA VAL A 36 14.52 20.13 9.68
C VAL A 36 15.88 19.58 9.25
N ARG A 37 16.01 18.26 9.24
CA ARG A 37 17.23 17.55 8.84
C ARG A 37 17.28 17.46 7.32
N VAL A 38 18.41 17.84 6.74
CA VAL A 38 18.74 17.61 5.33
C VAL A 38 19.63 16.37 5.27
N TYR A 39 19.25 15.38 4.46
CA TYR A 39 19.94 14.09 4.37
C TYR A 39 20.90 14.03 3.19
N VAL A 40 21.94 13.20 3.31
CA VAL A 40 22.85 12.87 2.22
C VAL A 40 22.08 12.15 1.12
N THR A 41 22.31 12.56 -0.12
CA THR A 41 21.71 11.98 -1.33
C THR A 41 22.77 11.36 -2.24
N PRO A 42 22.41 10.41 -3.11
CA PRO A 42 23.30 9.93 -4.16
C PRO A 42 23.72 11.08 -5.08
N SER A 43 25.02 11.17 -5.37
CA SER A 43 25.60 12.22 -6.22
C SER A 43 26.29 11.66 -7.47
N SER A 44 26.22 10.34 -7.71
CA SER A 44 26.80 9.70 -8.88
C SER A 44 26.01 8.46 -9.32
N THR A 45 26.16 8.08 -10.58
CA THR A 45 25.59 6.83 -11.12
C THR A 45 26.10 5.60 -10.37
N ASP A 46 27.38 5.57 -9.98
CA ASP A 46 27.94 4.46 -9.22
C ASP A 46 27.25 4.29 -7.85
N ALA A 47 26.88 5.40 -7.19
CA ALA A 47 26.13 5.35 -5.95
C ALA A 47 24.73 4.75 -6.13
N LEU A 48 24.09 4.96 -7.29
CA LEU A 48 22.77 4.38 -7.61
C LEU A 48 22.84 2.87 -7.91
N LEU A 49 23.98 2.38 -8.38
CA LEU A 49 24.17 0.97 -8.73
C LEU A 49 24.59 0.10 -7.55
N GLN A 50 25.00 0.71 -6.44
CA GLN A 50 25.33 -0.04 -5.23
C GLN A 50 24.06 -0.69 -4.66
N PRO A 51 24.09 -2.00 -4.34
CA PRO A 51 22.96 -2.65 -3.70
C PRO A 51 22.61 -1.95 -2.38
N SER A 52 21.35 -1.53 -2.24
CA SER A 52 20.85 -0.92 -1.01
C SER A 52 20.86 -1.94 0.13
N LYS A 53 21.25 -1.50 1.33
CA LYS A 53 21.25 -2.32 2.55
C LYS A 53 20.21 -1.79 3.53
N PRO A 54 19.70 -2.61 4.46
CA PRO A 54 18.87 -2.09 5.54
C PRO A 54 19.53 -0.88 6.23
N GLY A 55 18.79 0.23 6.32
CA GLY A 55 19.26 1.50 6.88
C GLY A 55 19.83 2.50 5.86
N THR A 56 20.11 2.12 4.61
CA THR A 56 20.46 3.10 3.57
C THR A 56 19.26 3.99 3.24
N ARG A 57 19.49 5.24 2.84
CA ARG A 57 18.42 6.16 2.44
C ARG A 57 17.66 5.63 1.22
N VAL A 58 16.34 5.83 1.21
CA VAL A 58 15.53 5.66 -0.01
C VAL A 58 15.94 6.74 -1.00
N VAL A 59 16.16 6.37 -2.26
CA VAL A 59 16.58 7.31 -3.31
C VAL A 59 15.36 8.02 -3.91
N PHE A 60 15.38 9.35 -3.94
CA PHE A 60 14.26 10.14 -4.46
C PHE A 60 14.54 10.68 -5.86
N SER A 61 13.54 10.48 -6.73
CA SER A 61 13.51 10.96 -8.11
C SER A 61 12.23 11.77 -8.37
N PHE A 62 12.26 12.67 -9.35
CA PHE A 62 11.11 13.50 -9.68
C PHE A 62 10.99 13.85 -11.17
N GLY A 63 9.80 14.28 -11.57
CA GLY A 63 9.51 14.82 -12.90
C GLY A 63 8.65 16.09 -12.84
N GLY A 64 8.57 16.81 -13.96
CA GLY A 64 7.66 17.96 -14.13
C GLY A 64 7.97 19.17 -13.23
N ALA A 65 9.24 19.43 -12.94
CA ALA A 65 9.66 20.53 -12.06
C ALA A 65 9.80 21.88 -12.78
N LYS A 66 9.65 22.96 -12.01
CA LYS A 66 9.97 24.33 -12.42
C LYS A 66 11.23 24.82 -11.69
N PRO A 67 11.98 25.79 -12.25
CA PRO A 67 13.22 26.28 -11.64
C PRO A 67 13.09 26.73 -10.19
N GLU A 68 11.99 27.40 -9.83
CA GLU A 68 11.72 27.88 -8.48
C GLU A 68 11.55 26.76 -7.43
N TRP A 69 11.36 25.51 -7.85
CA TRP A 69 11.17 24.36 -6.95
C TRP A 69 12.47 23.62 -6.64
N PHE A 70 13.55 23.84 -7.39
CA PHE A 70 14.80 23.08 -7.20
C PHE A 70 15.42 23.22 -5.82
N PRO A 71 15.50 24.42 -5.19
CA PRO A 71 16.04 24.52 -3.83
C PRO A 71 15.27 23.63 -2.85
N MET A 72 13.93 23.62 -2.95
CA MET A 72 13.08 22.80 -2.11
C MET A 72 13.32 21.31 -2.33
N LEU A 73 13.31 20.87 -3.59
CA LEU A 73 13.51 19.46 -3.94
C LEU A 73 14.85 18.92 -3.42
N ARG A 74 15.93 19.71 -3.54
CA ARG A 74 17.24 19.35 -2.98
C ARG A 74 17.19 19.20 -1.46
N LEU A 75 16.54 20.14 -0.76
CA LEU A 75 16.42 20.09 0.71
C LEU A 75 15.58 18.90 1.18
N LEU A 76 14.59 18.48 0.41
CA LEU A 76 13.80 17.26 0.67
C LEU A 76 14.52 15.96 0.27
N GLY A 77 15.73 16.04 -0.30
CA GLY A 77 16.55 14.87 -0.64
C GLY A 77 16.28 14.28 -2.01
N PHE A 78 15.56 14.97 -2.90
CA PHE A 78 15.44 14.57 -4.29
C PHE A 78 16.78 14.75 -5.01
N SER A 79 17.18 13.73 -5.78
CA SER A 79 18.52 13.65 -6.37
C SER A 79 18.54 13.29 -7.85
N ILE A 80 17.44 12.74 -8.38
CA ILE A 80 17.34 12.32 -9.77
C ILE A 80 16.19 13.08 -10.44
N TRP A 81 16.48 13.83 -11.49
CA TRP A 81 15.48 14.49 -12.32
C TRP A 81 15.24 13.67 -13.60
N GLN A 82 14.00 13.18 -13.74
CA GLN A 82 13.52 12.47 -14.92
C GLN A 82 12.97 13.41 -15.99
N TYR A 83 13.32 13.11 -17.24
CA TYR A 83 12.65 13.59 -18.44
C TYR A 83 12.03 12.42 -19.21
N ASP A 84 10.81 12.63 -19.71
CA ASP A 84 10.09 11.67 -20.53
C ASP A 84 10.15 12.15 -21.98
N THR A 85 10.61 11.30 -22.91
CA THR A 85 10.46 11.61 -24.34
C THR A 85 8.98 11.56 -24.71
N GLU A 86 8.54 12.17 -25.81
CA GLU A 86 7.14 12.11 -26.23
C GLU A 86 6.61 10.66 -26.33
N HIS A 87 5.47 10.38 -25.69
CA HIS A 87 4.90 9.03 -25.58
C HIS A 87 4.25 8.56 -26.89
N LEU A 88 3.81 9.50 -27.74
CA LEU A 88 3.11 9.24 -29.00
C LEU A 88 3.98 9.45 -30.25
N ALA A 89 5.30 9.44 -30.09
CA ALA A 89 6.25 9.62 -31.18
C ALA A 89 7.59 8.92 -30.89
N SER A 90 8.54 9.12 -31.80
CA SER A 90 9.94 8.76 -31.59
C SER A 90 10.81 10.00 -31.82
N ASN A 91 12.00 10.03 -31.23
CA ASN A 91 12.97 11.10 -31.45
C ASN A 91 13.59 11.12 -32.86
N GLU A 92 13.33 10.10 -33.70
CA GLU A 92 13.78 10.11 -35.09
C GLU A 92 12.74 10.80 -36.00
N ILE A 93 12.93 12.10 -36.23
CA ILE A 93 11.97 12.94 -36.97
C ILE A 93 12.00 12.70 -38.48
N SER A 94 13.15 12.30 -39.03
CA SER A 94 13.32 11.88 -40.42
C SER A 94 14.46 10.85 -40.51
N PRO A 95 14.64 10.12 -41.63
CA PRO A 95 15.64 9.04 -41.71
C PRO A 95 17.05 9.51 -41.32
N GLY A 96 17.54 9.03 -40.17
CA GLY A 96 18.86 9.34 -39.61
C GLY A 96 18.97 10.69 -38.90
N GLN A 97 17.90 11.49 -38.84
CA GLN A 97 17.86 12.77 -38.13
C GLN A 97 17.12 12.62 -36.80
N TRP A 98 17.81 12.94 -35.72
CA TRP A 98 17.34 12.75 -34.34
C TRP A 98 17.20 14.10 -33.64
N ASP A 99 16.07 14.30 -32.98
CA ASP A 99 15.83 15.47 -32.14
C ASP A 99 15.91 15.10 -30.65
N TRP A 100 16.95 15.61 -30.00
CA TRP A 100 17.21 15.44 -28.57
C TRP A 100 17.13 16.76 -27.81
N THR A 101 16.67 17.85 -28.44
CA THR A 101 16.80 19.22 -27.92
C THR A 101 16.24 19.36 -26.51
N ALA A 102 15.00 18.91 -26.28
CA ALA A 102 14.36 19.00 -24.96
C ALA A 102 15.07 18.12 -23.89
N ALA A 103 15.54 16.93 -24.26
CA ALA A 103 16.29 16.07 -23.33
C ALA A 103 17.65 16.68 -22.98
N GLU A 104 18.32 17.32 -23.94
CA GLU A 104 19.59 18.04 -23.77
C GLU A 104 19.44 19.26 -22.85
N GLU A 105 18.37 20.04 -23.03
CA GLU A 105 18.04 21.18 -22.16
C GLU A 105 17.86 20.74 -20.71
N VAL A 106 17.06 19.69 -20.48
CA VAL A 106 16.84 19.16 -19.13
C VAL A 106 18.12 18.56 -18.56
N TYR A 107 18.92 17.83 -19.33
CA TYR A 107 20.21 17.31 -18.88
C TYR A 107 21.16 18.43 -18.44
N GLU A 108 21.33 19.48 -19.26
CA GLU A 108 22.22 20.59 -18.91
C GLU A 108 21.71 21.36 -17.69
N GLN A 109 20.39 21.51 -17.56
CA GLN A 109 19.81 22.13 -16.39
C GLN A 109 19.98 21.26 -15.14
N ALA A 110 19.69 19.96 -15.20
CA ALA A 110 19.92 19.02 -14.10
C ALA A 110 21.38 19.07 -13.64
N ARG A 111 22.34 19.07 -14.57
CA ARG A 111 23.77 19.19 -14.29
C ARG A 111 24.12 20.52 -13.60
N ARG A 112 23.58 21.64 -14.06
CA ARG A 112 23.81 22.97 -13.44
C ARG A 112 23.23 23.05 -12.03
N GLU A 113 22.09 22.39 -11.81
CA GLU A 113 21.36 22.39 -10.54
C GLU A 113 21.81 21.29 -9.58
N GLY A 114 22.75 20.43 -9.99
CA GLY A 114 23.32 19.36 -9.17
C GLY A 114 22.44 18.12 -9.02
N PHE A 115 21.51 17.88 -9.95
CA PHE A 115 20.73 16.63 -10.02
C PHE A 115 21.38 15.62 -10.96
N LEU A 116 21.21 14.34 -10.64
CA LEU A 116 21.42 13.24 -11.58
C LEU A 116 20.31 13.24 -12.62
N PHE A 117 20.61 12.81 -13.84
CA PHE A 117 19.65 12.80 -14.94
C PHE A 117 19.09 11.41 -15.19
N ALA A 118 17.76 11.31 -15.29
CA ALA A 118 17.06 10.11 -15.72
C ALA A 118 16.28 10.36 -17.00
N LEU A 119 16.20 9.34 -17.85
CA LEU A 119 15.46 9.40 -19.10
C LEU A 119 14.45 8.24 -19.20
N PHE A 120 13.25 8.56 -19.65
CA PHE A 120 12.21 7.58 -19.98
C PHE A 120 11.95 7.60 -21.50
N PRO A 121 12.70 6.80 -22.29
CA PRO A 121 12.55 6.76 -23.75
C PRO A 121 11.32 5.96 -24.20
N HIS A 122 10.60 6.49 -25.18
CA HIS A 122 9.40 5.92 -25.79
C HIS A 122 9.64 5.64 -27.28
N CYS A 123 9.28 4.43 -27.73
CA CYS A 123 9.61 3.95 -29.07
C CYS A 123 8.48 3.16 -29.74
N ALA A 124 7.31 3.07 -29.12
CA ALA A 124 6.19 2.27 -29.63
C ALA A 124 5.53 2.90 -30.88
N PHE A 125 5.59 4.23 -31.01
CA PHE A 125 5.01 5.00 -32.11
C PHE A 125 6.10 5.43 -33.10
N PRO A 126 6.27 4.73 -34.24
CA PRO A 126 7.24 5.10 -35.25
C PRO A 126 6.80 6.36 -36.03
N PRO A 127 7.74 7.12 -36.60
CA PRO A 127 7.45 8.28 -37.42
C PRO A 127 6.83 7.88 -38.77
N ARG A 128 6.08 8.81 -39.37
CA ARG A 128 5.35 8.57 -40.63
C ARG A 128 6.22 8.02 -41.76
N TRP A 129 7.45 8.52 -41.92
CA TRP A 129 8.37 8.05 -42.96
C TRP A 129 8.71 6.56 -42.81
N TYR A 130 8.81 6.06 -41.58
CA TYR A 130 9.11 4.66 -41.31
C TYR A 130 7.92 3.78 -41.67
N ILE A 131 6.72 4.21 -41.29
CA ILE A 131 5.46 3.53 -41.63
C ILE A 131 5.31 3.43 -43.15
N GLU A 132 5.51 4.52 -43.87
CA GLU A 132 5.35 4.57 -45.34
C GLU A 132 6.40 3.73 -46.08
N LYS A 133 7.66 3.74 -45.60
CA LYS A 133 8.77 3.03 -46.24
C LYS A 133 8.79 1.54 -45.93
N GLU A 134 8.78 1.18 -44.65
CA GLU A 134 8.98 -0.21 -44.20
C GLU A 134 7.66 -0.99 -44.13
N LYS A 135 6.51 -0.30 -44.09
CA LYS A 135 5.17 -0.89 -44.01
C LYS A 135 5.04 -1.96 -42.91
N PRO A 136 5.47 -1.67 -41.67
CA PRO A 136 5.37 -2.62 -40.56
C PRO A 136 3.91 -2.90 -40.23
N ALA A 137 3.63 -4.04 -39.59
CA ALA A 137 2.32 -4.25 -38.98
C ALA A 137 2.13 -3.29 -37.80
N LEU A 138 1.09 -2.49 -37.92
CA LEU A 138 0.60 -1.63 -36.85
C LEU A 138 -0.41 -2.38 -36.00
N ILE A 139 -0.51 -1.98 -34.74
CA ILE A 139 -1.38 -2.62 -33.78
C ILE A 139 -2.84 -2.31 -34.09
N ARG A 140 -3.70 -3.33 -33.95
CA ARG A 140 -5.11 -3.25 -34.35
C ARG A 140 -6.00 -3.84 -33.28
N CYS A 141 -7.09 -3.15 -32.99
CA CYS A 141 -8.12 -3.56 -32.06
C CYS A 141 -8.92 -4.74 -32.62
N VAL A 142 -9.15 -5.79 -31.83
CA VAL A 142 -9.99 -6.93 -32.23
C VAL A 142 -11.46 -6.55 -32.24
N GLU A 143 -11.89 -5.72 -31.30
CA GLU A 143 -13.29 -5.36 -31.08
C GLU A 143 -13.87 -4.50 -32.20
N HIS A 144 -13.07 -3.58 -32.75
CA HIS A 144 -13.52 -2.60 -33.74
C HIS A 144 -12.82 -2.71 -35.10
N ASP A 145 -11.84 -3.62 -35.23
CA ASP A 145 -10.98 -3.74 -36.42
C ASP A 145 -10.28 -2.42 -36.81
N GLU A 146 -9.98 -1.60 -35.81
CA GLU A 146 -9.35 -0.29 -35.99
C GLU A 146 -7.86 -0.32 -35.62
N GLU A 147 -7.04 0.27 -36.48
CA GLU A 147 -5.59 0.32 -36.35
C GLU A 147 -5.11 1.59 -35.67
N ILE A 148 -4.08 1.53 -34.82
CA ILE A 148 -3.40 2.71 -34.24
C ILE A 148 -1.95 2.70 -34.74
N PRO A 149 -1.33 3.87 -35.00
CA PRO A 149 0.05 3.95 -35.51
C PRO A 149 1.13 3.66 -34.46
N ALA A 150 0.92 2.62 -33.65
CA ALA A 150 1.95 1.99 -32.82
C ALA A 150 2.30 0.62 -33.41
N LEU A 151 3.56 0.19 -33.27
CA LEU A 151 4.00 -1.11 -33.79
C LEU A 151 3.30 -2.26 -33.05
N SER A 152 2.89 -3.28 -33.81
CA SER A 152 2.37 -4.52 -33.23
C SER A 152 3.48 -5.27 -32.48
N PRO A 153 3.26 -5.78 -31.26
CA PRO A 153 4.22 -6.64 -30.55
C PRO A 153 4.68 -7.88 -31.34
N TRP A 154 3.88 -8.30 -32.32
CA TRP A 154 4.15 -9.47 -33.16
C TRP A 154 4.77 -9.11 -34.52
N GLU A 155 5.10 -7.84 -34.77
CA GLU A 155 5.81 -7.40 -35.96
C GLU A 155 7.29 -7.82 -35.91
N PRO A 156 7.78 -8.66 -36.85
CA PRO A 156 9.18 -9.07 -36.88
C PRO A 156 10.21 -7.92 -36.91
N LEU A 157 9.87 -6.78 -37.51
CA LEU A 157 10.75 -5.61 -37.59
C LEU A 157 10.87 -4.84 -36.27
N PHE A 158 10.00 -5.08 -35.27
CA PHE A 158 9.97 -4.26 -34.06
C PHE A 158 11.27 -4.36 -33.25
N ALA A 159 11.87 -5.56 -33.15
CA ALA A 159 13.16 -5.70 -32.46
C ALA A 159 14.29 -4.89 -33.15
N THR A 160 14.29 -4.84 -34.49
CA THR A 160 15.25 -4.05 -35.28
C THR A 160 15.01 -2.56 -35.10
N TRP A 161 13.74 -2.13 -35.09
CA TRP A 161 13.36 -0.76 -34.78
C TRP A 161 13.85 -0.35 -33.39
N LEU A 162 13.57 -1.16 -32.36
CA LEU A 162 14.05 -0.89 -31.00
C LEU A 162 15.59 -0.82 -30.95
N ASP A 163 16.32 -1.74 -31.58
CA ASP A 163 17.79 -1.69 -31.60
C ASP A 163 18.32 -0.39 -32.21
N ARG A 164 17.68 0.11 -33.28
CA ARG A 164 17.99 1.42 -33.89
C ARG A 164 17.78 2.57 -32.91
N GLN A 165 16.63 2.61 -32.24
CA GLN A 165 16.30 3.66 -31.26
C GLN A 165 17.30 3.66 -30.09
N TRP A 166 17.58 2.47 -29.53
CA TRP A 166 18.51 2.32 -28.41
C TRP A 166 19.95 2.63 -28.81
N ALA A 167 20.38 2.29 -30.03
CA ALA A 167 21.70 2.65 -30.55
C ALA A 167 21.87 4.18 -30.69
N ALA A 168 20.85 4.87 -31.21
CA ALA A 168 20.88 6.32 -31.33
C ALA A 168 20.88 7.01 -29.96
N LEU A 169 20.07 6.51 -29.03
CA LEU A 169 20.06 6.99 -27.65
C LEU A 169 21.44 6.80 -26.99
N ALA A 170 22.07 5.64 -27.19
CA ALA A 170 23.41 5.36 -26.68
C ALA A 170 24.48 6.26 -27.29
N LYS A 171 24.35 6.60 -28.58
CA LYS A 171 25.24 7.56 -29.24
C LYS A 171 25.13 8.96 -28.61
N GLN A 172 23.94 9.37 -28.19
CA GLN A 172 23.71 10.70 -27.62
C GLN A 172 24.06 10.79 -26.12
N PHE A 173 23.63 9.80 -25.33
CA PHE A 173 23.66 9.85 -23.87
C PHE A 173 24.44 8.70 -23.21
N GLY A 174 24.90 7.71 -23.97
CA GLY A 174 25.67 6.58 -23.48
C GLY A 174 27.18 6.83 -23.45
N GLY A 175 27.96 5.76 -23.62
CA GLY A 175 29.42 5.82 -23.70
C GLY A 175 30.16 5.40 -22.43
N ALA A 176 31.48 5.67 -22.39
CA ALA A 176 32.34 5.32 -21.26
C ALA A 176 32.02 6.13 -19.99
N THR A 177 31.37 7.28 -20.15
CA THR A 177 30.87 8.14 -19.07
C THR A 177 29.44 8.51 -19.43
N PRO A 178 28.45 7.64 -19.11
CA PRO A 178 27.06 7.89 -19.49
C PRO A 178 26.57 9.22 -18.92
N ARG A 179 25.87 9.99 -19.74
CA ARG A 179 25.19 11.24 -19.36
C ARG A 179 23.86 10.97 -18.65
N VAL A 180 23.38 9.73 -18.71
CA VAL A 180 22.17 9.26 -18.04
C VAL A 180 22.55 8.35 -16.88
N SER A 181 22.10 8.74 -15.68
CA SER A 181 22.31 8.00 -14.44
C SER A 181 21.26 6.93 -14.21
N ALA A 182 20.03 7.14 -14.71
CA ALA A 182 18.96 6.15 -14.64
C ALA A 182 18.06 6.14 -15.89
N LEU A 183 17.51 4.98 -16.22
CA LEU A 183 16.57 4.76 -17.32
C LEU A 183 15.29 4.12 -16.79
N VAL A 184 14.15 4.70 -17.14
CA VAL A 184 12.85 4.02 -17.05
C VAL A 184 12.57 3.40 -18.41
N LEU A 185 12.29 2.10 -18.47
CA LEU A 185 12.28 1.35 -19.73
C LEU A 185 10.90 1.40 -20.40
N GLY A 186 10.72 2.29 -21.38
CA GLY A 186 9.49 2.37 -22.18
C GLY A 186 9.26 1.12 -23.01
N ILE A 187 8.13 0.46 -22.77
CA ILE A 187 7.75 -0.79 -23.44
C ILE A 187 6.74 -0.50 -24.56
N HIS A 188 5.46 -0.27 -24.22
CA HIS A 188 4.40 -0.09 -25.22
C HIS A 188 3.15 0.64 -24.70
N GLY A 189 2.78 0.43 -23.43
CA GLY A 189 1.54 0.94 -22.84
C GLY A 189 1.31 2.45 -22.99
N ASP A 190 0.15 2.92 -22.55
CA ASP A 190 -0.29 4.31 -22.71
C ASP A 190 0.81 5.37 -22.45
N TYR A 191 1.59 5.22 -21.39
CA TYR A 191 2.73 6.08 -21.03
C TYR A 191 4.04 5.29 -20.95
N GLY A 192 4.17 4.20 -21.72
CA GLY A 192 5.37 3.37 -21.77
C GLY A 192 5.43 2.23 -20.73
N GLU A 193 4.40 2.02 -19.93
CA GLU A 193 4.31 0.90 -18.99
C GLU A 193 4.38 -0.46 -19.71
N ALA A 194 4.80 -1.49 -18.98
CA ALA A 194 4.87 -2.86 -19.49
C ALA A 194 3.47 -3.49 -19.67
N GLY A 195 2.77 -3.07 -20.72
CA GLY A 195 1.46 -3.55 -21.14
C GLY A 195 1.06 -2.95 -22.49
N LEU A 196 -0.24 -3.00 -22.80
CA LEU A 196 -0.87 -2.44 -23.98
C LEU A 196 -1.90 -1.39 -23.56
N PHE A 197 -2.65 -0.84 -24.51
CA PHE A 197 -3.51 0.32 -24.25
C PHE A 197 -4.70 0.00 -23.34
N SER A 198 -4.90 0.90 -22.37
CA SER A 198 -5.99 0.91 -21.39
C SER A 198 -7.02 2.00 -21.64
N GLY A 199 -6.74 2.95 -22.54
CA GLY A 199 -7.54 4.16 -22.76
C GLY A 199 -7.03 5.39 -22.02
N ALA A 200 -5.96 5.26 -21.22
CA ALA A 200 -5.49 6.34 -20.36
C ALA A 200 -4.99 7.56 -21.16
N ARG A 201 -4.42 7.39 -22.36
CA ARG A 201 -4.03 8.51 -23.24
C ARG A 201 -5.20 9.33 -23.81
N MET A 202 -6.43 9.00 -23.48
CA MET A 202 -7.61 9.80 -23.84
C MET A 202 -8.51 10.08 -22.63
N ALA A 203 -7.95 10.02 -21.42
CA ALA A 203 -8.69 10.22 -20.18
C ALA A 203 -9.05 11.69 -19.95
N SER A 204 -8.16 12.63 -20.29
CA SER A 204 -8.44 14.07 -20.23
C SER A 204 -8.92 14.62 -21.57
N ARG A 205 -9.59 15.78 -21.53
CA ARG A 205 -10.03 16.49 -22.73
C ARG A 205 -8.84 16.89 -23.60
N GLU A 206 -7.79 17.46 -22.99
CA GLU A 206 -6.59 17.92 -23.68
C GLU A 206 -5.86 16.75 -24.35
N GLN A 207 -5.76 15.63 -23.65
CA GLN A 207 -5.15 14.40 -24.19
C GLN A 207 -5.96 13.84 -25.36
N ARG A 208 -7.28 13.84 -25.27
CA ARG A 208 -8.16 13.42 -26.37
C ARG A 208 -8.02 14.33 -27.59
N GLU A 209 -8.01 15.65 -27.38
CA GLU A 209 -7.84 16.64 -28.47
C GLU A 209 -6.45 16.53 -29.12
N ASP A 210 -5.38 16.28 -28.34
CA ASP A 210 -4.04 15.98 -28.86
C ASP A 210 -4.01 14.71 -29.70
N TRP A 211 -4.61 13.64 -29.18
CA TRP A 211 -4.70 12.36 -29.89
C TRP A 211 -5.44 12.50 -31.22
N GLU A 212 -6.64 13.10 -31.21
CA GLU A 212 -7.46 13.30 -32.41
C GLU A 212 -6.73 14.16 -33.44
N ARG A 213 -6.06 15.24 -33.00
CA ARG A 213 -5.27 16.10 -33.90
C ARG A 213 -4.14 15.34 -34.58
N ARG A 214 -3.47 14.41 -33.88
CA ARG A 214 -2.34 13.65 -34.42
C ARG A 214 -2.76 12.52 -35.36
N PHE A 215 -3.84 11.81 -35.02
CA PHE A 215 -4.20 10.55 -35.67
C PHE A 215 -5.52 10.61 -36.45
N GLY A 216 -6.24 11.73 -36.39
CA GLY A 216 -7.49 11.95 -37.13
C GLY A 216 -8.67 11.13 -36.63
N LYS A 217 -8.56 10.53 -35.44
CA LYS A 217 -9.61 9.70 -34.83
C LYS A 217 -9.43 9.58 -33.32
N VAL A 218 -10.49 9.20 -32.62
CA VAL A 218 -10.52 9.01 -31.16
C VAL A 218 -10.66 7.51 -30.84
N HIS A 219 -9.60 6.76 -31.11
CA HIS A 219 -9.58 5.30 -30.89
C HIS A 219 -8.42 4.90 -29.98
N ASN A 220 -8.69 4.76 -28.68
CA ASN A 220 -7.84 4.15 -27.66
C ASN A 220 -8.73 3.74 -26.49
N HIS A 221 -8.70 2.47 -26.10
CA HIS A 221 -9.55 1.93 -25.04
C HIS A 221 -8.94 0.63 -24.50
N LYS A 222 -9.47 0.17 -23.37
CA LYS A 222 -9.25 -1.19 -22.89
C LYS A 222 -9.82 -2.20 -23.90
N GLY A 223 -9.00 -3.07 -24.46
CA GLY A 223 -9.39 -4.05 -25.48
C GLY A 223 -8.25 -4.99 -25.88
N PHE A 224 -8.52 -5.96 -26.76
CA PHE A 224 -7.49 -6.85 -27.30
C PHE A 224 -6.83 -6.24 -28.54
N TRP A 225 -5.62 -5.74 -28.34
CA TRP A 225 -4.81 -5.09 -29.36
C TRP A 225 -3.96 -6.07 -30.19
N CYS A 226 -4.60 -7.09 -30.78
CA CYS A 226 -3.94 -8.15 -31.57
C CYS A 226 -4.71 -8.53 -32.85
N GLY A 227 -5.49 -7.58 -33.39
CA GLY A 227 -6.32 -7.79 -34.58
C GLY A 227 -5.54 -7.87 -35.89
N ASP A 228 -4.26 -7.47 -35.90
CA ASP A 228 -3.43 -7.41 -37.10
C ASP A 228 -3.04 -8.81 -37.63
N GLN A 229 -2.68 -8.88 -38.91
CA GLN A 229 -2.41 -10.16 -39.57
C GLN A 229 -1.17 -10.87 -39.03
N LYS A 230 -0.15 -10.14 -38.54
CA LYS A 230 1.07 -10.76 -37.97
C LYS A 230 0.75 -11.40 -36.63
N ALA A 231 -0.05 -10.75 -35.81
CA ALA A 231 -0.55 -11.30 -34.55
C ALA A 231 -1.35 -12.60 -34.80
N ARG A 232 -2.30 -12.58 -35.75
CA ARG A 232 -3.11 -13.78 -36.09
C ARG A 232 -2.24 -14.95 -36.52
N VAL A 233 -1.32 -14.74 -37.47
CA VAL A 233 -0.40 -15.79 -37.95
C VAL A 233 0.53 -16.26 -36.83
N ASN A 234 0.99 -15.37 -35.96
CA ASN A 234 1.82 -15.73 -34.81
C ASN A 234 1.07 -16.64 -33.84
N PHE A 235 -0.19 -16.30 -33.51
CA PHE A 235 -1.05 -17.12 -32.66
C PHE A 235 -1.25 -18.52 -33.22
N GLN A 236 -1.65 -18.64 -34.49
CA GLN A 236 -1.85 -19.93 -35.17
C GLN A 236 -0.61 -20.81 -35.05
N LYS A 237 0.56 -20.26 -35.41
CA LYS A 237 1.84 -20.97 -35.30
C LYS A 237 2.22 -21.31 -33.87
N ALA A 238 1.96 -20.41 -32.90
CA ALA A 238 2.27 -20.64 -31.50
C ALA A 238 1.45 -21.79 -30.92
N MET A 239 0.16 -21.86 -31.27
CA MET A 239 -0.75 -22.89 -30.77
C MET A 239 -0.48 -24.24 -31.43
N LEU A 240 -0.21 -24.27 -32.74
CA LEU A 240 0.23 -25.49 -33.42
C LEU A 240 1.55 -26.03 -32.85
N ARG A 241 2.53 -25.15 -32.56
CA ARG A 241 3.75 -25.59 -31.87
C ARG A 241 3.48 -26.14 -30.47
N LYS A 242 2.56 -25.54 -29.72
CA LYS A 242 2.21 -25.98 -28.36
C LYS A 242 1.59 -27.38 -28.37
N TYR A 243 0.70 -27.67 -29.33
CA TYR A 243 -0.04 -28.93 -29.39
C TYR A 243 0.55 -29.98 -30.33
N GLY A 244 1.55 -29.60 -31.15
CA GLY A 244 2.18 -30.47 -32.15
C GLY A 244 1.41 -30.48 -33.47
N ASP A 245 0.10 -30.67 -33.44
CA ASP A 245 -0.76 -30.71 -34.63
C ASP A 245 -2.18 -30.17 -34.38
N LEU A 246 -2.94 -29.98 -35.47
CA LEU A 246 -4.31 -29.46 -35.45
C LEU A 246 -5.30 -30.38 -34.72
N ALA A 247 -5.10 -31.70 -34.79
CA ALA A 247 -6.00 -32.67 -34.16
C ALA A 247 -5.87 -32.63 -32.64
N ALA A 248 -4.64 -32.53 -32.12
CA ALA A 248 -4.35 -32.35 -30.70
C ALA A 248 -4.89 -31.02 -30.18
N LEU A 249 -4.72 -29.94 -30.95
CA LEU A 249 -5.30 -28.62 -30.62
C LEU A 249 -6.83 -28.70 -30.55
N ASN A 250 -7.48 -29.26 -31.56
CA ASN A 250 -8.93 -29.42 -31.59
C ASN A 250 -9.45 -30.24 -30.40
N ARG A 251 -8.75 -31.32 -30.02
CA ARG A 251 -9.10 -32.10 -28.82
C ARG A 251 -8.95 -31.28 -27.54
N ALA A 252 -7.86 -30.55 -27.38
CA ALA A 252 -7.59 -29.78 -26.18
C ALA A 252 -8.55 -28.59 -26.00
N TRP A 253 -8.99 -27.98 -27.10
CA TRP A 253 -9.89 -26.83 -27.08
C TRP A 253 -11.37 -27.18 -27.23
N GLY A 254 -11.69 -28.42 -27.63
CA GLY A 254 -13.06 -28.80 -27.99
C GLY A 254 -13.54 -28.17 -29.29
N THR A 255 -12.62 -27.84 -30.21
CA THR A 255 -12.90 -27.20 -31.50
C THR A 255 -12.89 -28.20 -32.67
N GLN A 256 -13.30 -27.75 -33.85
CA GLN A 256 -13.36 -28.55 -35.08
C GLN A 256 -12.82 -27.78 -36.29
N PHE A 257 -11.69 -27.10 -36.13
CA PHE A 257 -11.03 -26.41 -37.25
C PHE A 257 -10.63 -27.42 -38.33
N ALA A 258 -10.97 -27.15 -39.59
CA ALA A 258 -10.72 -28.08 -40.69
C ALA A 258 -9.27 -28.00 -41.19
N LYS A 259 -8.65 -26.82 -41.08
CA LYS A 259 -7.26 -26.55 -41.47
C LYS A 259 -6.63 -25.51 -40.55
N GLU A 260 -5.31 -25.38 -40.62
CA GLU A 260 -4.53 -24.49 -39.74
C GLU A 260 -4.94 -23.02 -39.85
N GLU A 261 -5.33 -22.58 -41.06
CA GLU A 261 -5.73 -21.19 -41.32
C GLU A 261 -7.06 -20.81 -40.66
N ASP A 262 -7.87 -21.80 -40.27
CA ASP A 262 -9.17 -21.58 -39.62
C ASP A 262 -9.03 -21.27 -38.13
N ILE A 263 -7.84 -21.50 -37.54
CA ILE A 263 -7.56 -21.21 -36.13
C ILE A 263 -7.77 -19.71 -35.88
N ARG A 264 -8.72 -19.39 -35.00
CA ARG A 264 -9.09 -18.02 -34.59
C ARG A 264 -8.93 -17.81 -33.08
N TYR A 265 -9.04 -16.56 -32.64
CA TYR A 265 -9.15 -16.23 -31.23
C TYR A 265 -10.52 -16.70 -30.67
N PRO A 266 -10.58 -17.11 -29.39
CA PRO A 266 -11.85 -17.30 -28.68
C PRO A 266 -12.49 -15.93 -28.40
N LYS A 267 -13.82 -15.86 -28.43
CA LYS A 267 -14.54 -14.60 -28.11
C LYS A 267 -14.68 -14.36 -26.61
N SER A 268 -14.74 -15.43 -25.84
CA SER A 268 -14.91 -15.39 -24.39
C SER A 268 -14.49 -16.71 -23.76
N PRO A 269 -14.33 -16.77 -22.42
CA PRO A 269 -14.10 -18.02 -21.70
C PRO A 269 -15.17 -19.10 -21.92
N ALA A 270 -16.39 -18.70 -22.33
CA ALA A 270 -17.52 -19.61 -22.53
C ALA A 270 -17.36 -20.51 -23.77
N GLU A 271 -16.51 -20.14 -24.74
CA GLU A 271 -16.21 -21.00 -25.89
C GLU A 271 -15.31 -22.18 -25.52
N GLY A 272 -14.56 -22.08 -24.41
CA GLY A 272 -13.69 -23.13 -23.91
C GLY A 272 -12.61 -22.60 -22.98
N ARG A 273 -12.51 -23.15 -21.76
CA ARG A 273 -11.57 -22.66 -20.73
C ARG A 273 -10.11 -22.73 -21.19
N ARG A 274 -9.69 -23.89 -21.70
CA ARG A 274 -8.31 -24.11 -22.18
C ARG A 274 -7.98 -23.21 -23.37
N TRP A 275 -8.91 -23.06 -24.32
CA TRP A 275 -8.74 -22.17 -25.49
C TRP A 275 -8.57 -20.71 -25.07
N TRP A 276 -9.40 -20.22 -24.15
CA TRP A 276 -9.29 -18.86 -23.61
C TRP A 276 -7.98 -18.62 -22.87
N LEU A 277 -7.59 -19.53 -21.97
CA LEU A 277 -6.35 -19.42 -21.21
C LEU A 277 -5.12 -19.41 -22.12
N ASP A 278 -5.14 -20.20 -23.19
CA ASP A 278 -4.08 -20.22 -24.20
C ASP A 278 -3.99 -18.91 -24.97
N PHE A 279 -5.13 -18.33 -25.34
CA PHE A 279 -5.18 -17.01 -25.99
C PHE A 279 -4.64 -15.91 -25.08
N VAL A 280 -5.14 -15.81 -23.84
CA VAL A 280 -4.67 -14.81 -22.86
C VAL A 280 -3.18 -15.00 -22.55
N GLY A 281 -2.73 -16.24 -22.35
CA GLY A 281 -1.33 -16.55 -22.11
C GLY A 281 -0.43 -16.16 -23.29
N TRP A 282 -0.86 -16.42 -24.53
CA TRP A 282 -0.16 -15.96 -25.72
C TRP A 282 -0.15 -14.43 -25.85
N TYR A 283 -1.27 -13.78 -25.57
CA TYR A 283 -1.42 -12.33 -25.64
C TYR A 283 -0.45 -11.63 -24.67
N SER A 284 -0.44 -12.03 -23.40
CA SER A 284 0.50 -11.50 -22.39
C SER A 284 1.96 -11.84 -22.68
N ASN A 285 2.23 -12.95 -23.38
CA ASN A 285 3.58 -13.29 -23.82
C ASN A 285 4.10 -12.32 -24.90
N GLY A 286 3.23 -11.66 -25.66
CA GLY A 286 3.63 -10.57 -26.58
C GLY A 286 4.29 -9.41 -25.84
N VAL A 287 3.64 -8.93 -24.77
CA VAL A 287 4.21 -7.87 -23.89
C VAL A 287 5.48 -8.36 -23.21
N THR A 288 5.46 -9.59 -22.66
CA THR A 288 6.62 -10.20 -22.00
C THR A 288 7.84 -10.26 -22.92
N TYR A 289 7.64 -10.60 -24.20
CA TYR A 289 8.69 -10.68 -25.20
C TYR A 289 9.30 -9.29 -25.49
N LEU A 290 8.46 -8.27 -25.68
CA LEU A 290 8.94 -6.89 -25.85
C LEU A 290 9.72 -6.41 -24.62
N THR A 291 9.20 -6.66 -23.42
CA THR A 291 9.91 -6.34 -22.17
C THR A 291 11.29 -6.99 -22.11
N ASP A 292 11.42 -8.26 -22.49
CA ASP A 292 12.71 -8.95 -22.54
C ASP A 292 13.67 -8.32 -23.55
N ILE A 293 13.17 -7.94 -24.75
CA ILE A 293 13.97 -7.22 -25.76
C ILE A 293 14.48 -5.90 -25.19
N VAL A 294 13.59 -5.06 -24.64
CA VAL A 294 13.97 -3.74 -24.12
C VAL A 294 14.95 -3.86 -22.95
N CYS A 295 14.73 -4.81 -22.04
CA CYS A 295 15.67 -5.08 -20.94
C CYS A 295 17.04 -5.53 -21.46
N ARG A 296 17.10 -6.36 -22.50
CA ARG A 296 18.34 -6.79 -23.14
C ARG A 296 19.05 -5.65 -23.88
N LEU A 297 18.32 -4.82 -24.62
CA LEU A 297 18.89 -3.67 -25.34
C LEU A 297 19.42 -2.61 -24.37
N SER A 298 18.66 -2.27 -23.33
CA SER A 298 19.14 -1.37 -22.28
C SER A 298 20.38 -1.91 -21.57
N GLN A 299 20.46 -3.24 -21.32
CA GLN A 299 21.69 -3.84 -20.79
C GLN A 299 22.88 -3.71 -21.75
N ARG A 300 22.66 -3.95 -23.05
CA ARG A 300 23.70 -3.86 -24.08
C ARG A 300 24.27 -2.45 -24.20
N TYR A 301 23.40 -1.44 -24.25
CA TYR A 301 23.79 -0.06 -24.53
C TYR A 301 24.10 0.76 -23.28
N PHE A 302 23.51 0.42 -22.13
CA PHE A 302 23.64 1.13 -20.86
C PHE A 302 23.95 0.17 -19.69
N PRO A 303 25.06 -0.60 -19.75
CA PRO A 303 25.40 -1.59 -18.73
C PRO A 303 25.75 -0.98 -17.36
N ARG A 304 26.06 0.32 -17.30
CA ARG A 304 26.44 1.07 -16.10
C ARG A 304 25.45 2.19 -15.76
N THR A 305 24.18 1.91 -15.95
CA THR A 305 23.07 2.84 -15.67
C THR A 305 22.01 2.09 -14.87
N LEU A 306 21.40 2.75 -13.89
CA LEU A 306 20.24 2.18 -13.19
C LEU A 306 19.11 1.99 -14.19
N ARG A 307 18.56 0.77 -14.31
CA ARG A 307 17.47 0.45 -15.26
C ARG A 307 16.25 0.01 -14.46
N MET A 308 15.11 0.62 -14.75
CA MET A 308 13.84 0.39 -14.05
C MET A 308 12.74 0.04 -15.05
N LEU A 309 12.04 -1.08 -14.81
CA LEU A 309 10.88 -1.51 -15.58
C LEU A 309 9.61 -0.92 -14.96
N PRO A 310 8.89 -0.01 -15.64
CA PRO A 310 7.60 0.50 -15.16
C PRO A 310 6.52 -0.57 -15.27
N ILE A 311 5.86 -0.88 -14.16
CA ILE A 311 4.76 -1.84 -14.07
C ILE A 311 3.61 -1.21 -13.28
N GLY A 312 2.43 -1.19 -13.88
CA GLY A 312 1.18 -1.00 -13.17
C GLY A 312 0.08 -0.44 -14.06
N PHE A 313 -1.12 -0.91 -13.78
CA PHE A 313 -2.38 -0.55 -14.43
C PHE A 313 -3.43 -0.36 -13.34
N PRO A 314 -4.58 0.30 -13.62
CA PRO A 314 -5.63 0.49 -12.61
C PRO A 314 -6.18 -0.83 -12.04
N ASP A 315 -6.06 -1.93 -12.79
CA ASP A 315 -6.36 -3.31 -12.39
C ASP A 315 -5.47 -4.30 -13.19
N GLU A 316 -5.69 -5.61 -13.05
CA GLU A 316 -4.99 -6.69 -13.79
C GLU A 316 -5.84 -7.29 -14.93
N ASP A 317 -6.68 -6.50 -15.62
CA ASP A 317 -7.46 -6.97 -16.77
C ASP A 317 -6.55 -7.55 -17.86
N VAL A 318 -6.93 -8.74 -18.35
CA VAL A 318 -6.17 -9.50 -19.34
C VAL A 318 -5.94 -8.71 -20.65
N ARG A 319 -6.80 -7.75 -20.95
CA ARG A 319 -6.71 -6.86 -22.12
C ARG A 319 -5.52 -5.90 -22.07
N TYR A 320 -4.95 -5.64 -20.89
CA TYR A 320 -3.71 -4.87 -20.79
C TYR A 320 -2.48 -5.69 -21.22
N GLY A 321 -2.60 -7.02 -21.33
CA GLY A 321 -1.50 -7.92 -21.67
C GLY A 321 -0.41 -8.01 -20.58
N ALA A 322 -0.54 -7.28 -19.48
CA ALA A 322 0.42 -7.26 -18.39
C ALA A 322 0.22 -8.48 -17.46
N ASP A 323 1.22 -9.35 -17.39
CA ASP A 323 1.30 -10.43 -16.38
C ASP A 323 2.37 -10.06 -15.34
N VAL A 324 1.93 -9.57 -14.17
CA VAL A 324 2.78 -8.92 -13.16
C VAL A 324 3.97 -9.79 -12.74
N SER A 325 3.74 -11.01 -12.26
CA SER A 325 4.84 -11.85 -11.76
C SER A 325 5.76 -12.31 -12.89
N THR A 326 5.27 -12.37 -14.13
CA THR A 326 6.12 -12.60 -15.32
C THR A 326 7.07 -11.46 -15.56
N LEU A 327 6.56 -10.23 -15.58
CA LEU A 327 7.32 -9.04 -15.86
C LEU A 327 8.41 -8.85 -14.81
N VAL A 328 8.09 -9.09 -13.53
CA VAL A 328 9.09 -9.11 -12.46
C VAL A 328 10.12 -10.22 -12.64
N LYS A 329 9.71 -11.43 -13.04
CA LYS A 329 10.64 -12.53 -13.35
C LYS A 329 11.57 -12.19 -14.53
N VAL A 330 11.10 -11.47 -15.54
CA VAL A 330 11.95 -10.94 -16.63
C VAL A 330 12.95 -9.93 -16.07
N ALA A 331 12.50 -8.98 -15.25
CA ALA A 331 13.36 -7.98 -14.63
C ALA A 331 14.48 -8.63 -13.79
N ALA A 332 14.15 -9.66 -13.00
CA ALA A 332 15.10 -10.46 -12.23
C ALA A 332 16.19 -11.08 -13.13
N ARG A 333 15.79 -11.77 -14.21
CA ARG A 333 16.72 -12.40 -15.16
C ARG A 333 17.64 -11.40 -15.86
N ARG A 334 17.24 -10.13 -15.97
CA ARG A 334 17.97 -9.07 -16.69
C ARG A 334 18.69 -8.08 -15.77
N GLY A 335 18.62 -8.27 -14.45
CA GLY A 335 19.19 -7.37 -13.46
C GLY A 335 18.62 -5.96 -13.57
N VAL A 336 17.30 -5.85 -13.73
CA VAL A 336 16.55 -4.60 -13.88
C VAL A 336 15.67 -4.43 -12.64
N ALA A 337 15.63 -3.22 -12.08
CA ALA A 337 14.72 -2.89 -10.98
C ALA A 337 13.27 -2.77 -11.49
N VAL A 338 12.28 -2.88 -10.62
CA VAL A 338 10.87 -2.67 -10.98
C VAL A 338 10.37 -1.39 -10.35
N ARG A 339 9.64 -0.58 -11.11
CA ARG A 339 8.97 0.63 -10.66
C ARG A 339 7.46 0.44 -10.72
N SER A 340 6.81 0.34 -9.56
CA SER A 340 5.36 0.28 -9.45
C SER A 340 4.75 1.68 -9.53
N VAL A 341 3.73 1.88 -10.37
CA VAL A 341 3.05 3.19 -10.51
C VAL A 341 1.89 3.40 -9.52
N HIS A 342 1.85 2.63 -8.44
CA HIS A 342 0.68 2.53 -7.55
C HIS A 342 0.80 3.26 -6.22
N ALA A 343 1.92 3.92 -5.88
CA ALA A 343 2.06 4.51 -4.55
C ALA A 343 1.02 5.61 -4.29
N GLY A 344 0.19 5.45 -3.26
CA GLY A 344 -0.92 6.37 -3.02
C GLY A 344 -1.98 6.37 -4.15
N TYR A 345 -2.17 5.26 -4.88
CA TYR A 345 -3.24 5.11 -5.88
C TYR A 345 -4.63 4.89 -5.24
N LEU A 346 -4.74 3.92 -4.33
CA LEU A 346 -5.95 3.67 -3.50
C LEU A 346 -5.67 3.88 -2.00
N PRO A 347 -6.68 4.09 -1.12
CA PRO A 347 -6.47 4.21 0.33
C PRO A 347 -5.51 3.14 0.87
N LEU A 348 -4.63 3.50 1.81
CA LEU A 348 -3.50 2.67 2.22
C LEU A 348 -3.85 1.18 2.42
N ALA A 349 -4.87 0.89 3.22
CA ALA A 349 -5.29 -0.48 3.51
C ALA A 349 -5.74 -1.27 2.28
N ASP A 350 -6.28 -0.62 1.23
CA ASP A 350 -6.65 -1.26 -0.03
C ASP A 350 -5.45 -1.42 -0.96
N ASN A 351 -4.60 -0.39 -1.05
CA ASN A 351 -3.53 -0.33 -2.03
C ASN A 351 -2.34 -1.21 -1.66
N GLU A 352 -1.81 -1.00 -0.45
CA GLU A 352 -0.68 -1.75 0.09
C GLU A 352 -0.99 -3.25 0.17
N SER A 353 -2.26 -3.60 0.41
CA SER A 353 -2.69 -4.98 0.62
C SER A 353 -3.15 -5.72 -0.63
N PHE A 354 -3.24 -5.05 -1.79
CA PHE A 354 -3.68 -5.68 -3.04
C PHE A 354 -2.82 -5.29 -4.23
N LEU A 355 -3.10 -4.19 -4.95
CA LEU A 355 -2.39 -3.85 -6.20
C LEU A 355 -0.88 -3.68 -5.99
N LEU A 356 -0.48 -2.94 -4.96
CA LEU A 356 0.93 -2.78 -4.64
C LEU A 356 1.52 -4.09 -4.10
N ALA A 357 0.80 -4.82 -3.24
CA ALA A 357 1.25 -6.12 -2.74
C ALA A 357 1.54 -7.11 -3.86
N ARG A 358 0.74 -7.15 -4.94
CA ARG A 358 0.96 -8.04 -6.10
C ARG A 358 2.35 -7.85 -6.69
N ILE A 359 2.78 -6.60 -6.90
CA ILE A 359 4.09 -6.28 -7.46
C ILE A 359 5.19 -6.47 -6.41
N ALA A 360 4.99 -5.96 -5.19
CA ALA A 360 5.99 -6.00 -4.13
C ALA A 360 6.33 -7.43 -3.68
N SER A 361 5.32 -8.31 -3.59
CA SER A 361 5.50 -9.74 -3.25
C SER A 361 6.32 -10.46 -4.32
N ALA A 362 6.03 -10.22 -5.60
CA ALA A 362 6.82 -10.76 -6.69
C ALA A 362 8.26 -10.25 -6.66
N CYS A 363 8.48 -8.96 -6.41
CA CYS A 363 9.83 -8.38 -6.30
C CYS A 363 10.61 -9.01 -5.15
N ARG A 364 9.98 -9.19 -3.98
CA ARG A 364 10.58 -9.84 -2.81
C ARG A 364 10.94 -11.30 -3.06
N PHE A 365 10.08 -12.02 -3.78
CA PHE A 365 10.30 -13.43 -4.12
C PHE A 365 11.47 -13.59 -5.11
N TYR A 366 11.46 -12.85 -6.22
CA TYR A 366 12.48 -12.95 -7.26
C TYR A 366 13.77 -12.14 -6.97
N GLY A 367 13.83 -11.42 -5.84
CA GLY A 367 15.02 -10.63 -5.45
C GLY A 367 15.24 -9.38 -6.30
N VAL A 368 14.16 -8.76 -6.78
CA VAL A 368 14.20 -7.56 -7.63
C VAL A 368 14.08 -6.29 -6.78
N PRO A 369 14.96 -5.30 -6.97
CA PRO A 369 14.81 -3.98 -6.35
C PRO A 369 13.48 -3.33 -6.71
N LEU A 370 12.72 -2.90 -5.70
CA LEU A 370 11.44 -2.23 -5.85
C LEU A 370 11.62 -0.71 -5.77
N TRP A 371 11.02 -0.01 -6.72
CA TRP A 371 10.79 1.43 -6.72
C TRP A 371 9.31 1.69 -6.75
N LEU A 372 8.86 2.77 -6.10
CA LEU A 372 7.47 3.20 -6.16
C LEU A 372 7.34 4.55 -6.86
N GLU A 373 6.21 4.76 -7.52
CA GLU A 373 5.83 5.99 -8.20
C GLU A 373 4.39 6.35 -7.81
N THR A 374 4.16 7.64 -7.57
CA THR A 374 2.82 8.18 -7.34
C THR A 374 2.04 8.40 -8.64
N PRO A 375 0.74 8.05 -8.69
CA PRO A 375 -0.11 8.38 -9.82
C PRO A 375 -0.57 9.84 -9.72
N GLY A 376 -0.06 10.70 -10.59
CA GLY A 376 -0.50 12.09 -10.67
C GLY A 376 -0.36 12.86 -9.35
N THR A 377 -1.37 13.63 -8.97
CA THR A 377 -1.30 14.56 -7.82
C THR A 377 -1.96 14.01 -6.55
N LEU A 378 -1.32 14.20 -5.39
CA LEU A 378 -1.77 13.71 -4.08
C LEU A 378 -2.01 14.84 -3.07
N ASP A 379 -2.95 14.63 -2.15
CA ASP A 379 -3.09 15.44 -0.93
C ASP A 379 -2.13 14.98 0.18
N ALA A 380 -2.10 15.70 1.29
CA ALA A 380 -1.18 15.44 2.40
C ALA A 380 -1.37 14.05 3.04
N LYS A 381 -2.62 13.58 3.18
CA LYS A 381 -2.90 12.26 3.77
C LYS A 381 -2.40 11.16 2.85
N ARG A 382 -2.76 11.25 1.56
CA ARG A 382 -2.34 10.28 0.53
C ARG A 382 -0.83 10.29 0.32
N GLN A 383 -0.17 11.44 0.46
CA GLN A 383 1.29 11.55 0.47
C GLN A 383 1.90 10.79 1.65
N ALA A 384 1.37 10.96 2.86
CA ALA A 384 1.88 10.27 4.05
C ALA A 384 1.73 8.75 3.91
N GLU A 385 0.61 8.29 3.35
CA GLU A 385 0.35 6.89 3.02
C GLU A 385 1.37 6.36 1.97
N ALA A 386 1.62 7.10 0.89
CA ALA A 386 2.60 6.72 -0.13
C ALA A 386 4.04 6.62 0.42
N LEU A 387 4.43 7.53 1.32
CA LEU A 387 5.72 7.47 2.01
C LEU A 387 5.81 6.26 2.95
N PHE A 388 4.71 5.90 3.62
CA PHE A 388 4.66 4.70 4.44
C PHE A 388 4.78 3.44 3.58
N GLU A 389 4.05 3.36 2.46
CA GLU A 389 4.14 2.25 1.50
C GLU A 389 5.57 2.01 1.03
N ALA A 390 6.32 3.08 0.73
CA ALA A 390 7.72 2.98 0.32
C ALA A 390 8.60 2.28 1.37
N VAL A 391 8.49 2.67 2.64
CA VAL A 391 9.27 2.07 3.72
C VAL A 391 8.77 0.67 4.07
N ALA A 392 7.45 0.51 4.17
CA ALA A 392 6.79 -0.74 4.53
C ALA A 392 7.07 -1.87 3.52
N GLN A 393 7.18 -1.54 2.23
CA GLN A 393 7.50 -2.53 1.19
C GLN A 393 9.01 -2.75 1.00
N GLY A 394 9.85 -1.93 1.62
CA GLY A 394 11.32 -1.99 1.48
C GLY A 394 11.81 -1.42 0.15
N ALA A 395 11.15 -0.39 -0.38
CA ALA A 395 11.51 0.24 -1.63
C ALA A 395 12.92 0.84 -1.58
N TRP A 396 13.69 0.66 -2.65
CA TRP A 396 15.02 1.26 -2.83
C TRP A 396 14.94 2.71 -3.25
N GLY A 397 13.86 3.08 -3.94
CA GLY A 397 13.62 4.45 -4.33
C GLY A 397 12.15 4.79 -4.54
N PHE A 398 11.90 6.08 -4.65
CA PHE A 398 10.58 6.68 -4.74
C PHE A 398 10.61 7.78 -5.79
N PHE A 399 9.72 7.70 -6.76
CA PHE A 399 9.46 8.76 -7.72
C PHE A 399 8.20 9.52 -7.32
N ASP A 400 8.29 10.84 -7.35
CA ASP A 400 7.13 11.70 -7.16
C ASP A 400 7.12 12.84 -8.19
N TRP A 401 5.94 13.32 -8.53
CA TRP A 401 5.83 14.55 -9.31
C TRP A 401 6.27 15.74 -8.46
N ALA A 402 7.08 16.65 -9.01
CA ALA A 402 7.60 17.79 -8.26
C ALA A 402 6.51 18.66 -7.60
N VAL A 403 5.32 18.69 -8.20
CA VAL A 403 4.13 19.35 -7.65
C VAL A 403 3.66 18.74 -6.33
N ASN A 404 3.78 17.43 -6.13
CA ASN A 404 3.40 16.76 -4.88
C ASN A 404 4.41 17.06 -3.78
N ALA A 405 5.71 16.94 -4.07
CA ALA A 405 6.77 17.27 -3.12
C ALA A 405 6.66 18.72 -2.62
N THR A 406 6.34 19.66 -3.51
CA THR A 406 6.18 21.08 -3.16
C THR A 406 4.87 21.37 -2.43
N ARG A 407 3.75 20.75 -2.83
CA ARG A 407 2.46 20.91 -2.14
C ARG A 407 2.46 20.29 -0.74
N ASN A 408 3.17 19.18 -0.57
CA ASN A 408 3.18 18.36 0.63
C ASN A 408 4.53 18.42 1.38
N GLU A 409 5.28 19.52 1.24
CA GLU A 409 6.58 19.72 1.90
C GLU A 409 6.57 19.36 3.40
N PRO A 410 5.59 19.80 4.22
CA PRO A 410 5.57 19.45 5.65
C PRO A 410 5.46 17.94 5.92
N VAL A 411 4.78 17.20 5.03
CA VAL A 411 4.67 15.74 5.14
C VAL A 411 6.03 15.09 4.92
N TYR A 412 6.80 15.57 3.94
CA TYR A 412 8.16 15.11 3.74
C TYR A 412 9.05 15.43 4.94
N GLU A 413 9.09 16.70 5.38
CA GLU A 413 9.94 17.12 6.51
C GLU A 413 9.72 16.28 7.77
N GLN A 414 8.47 15.95 8.09
CA GLN A 414 8.11 15.13 9.25
C GLN A 414 8.58 13.67 9.13
N ASN A 415 8.64 13.13 7.91
CA ASN A 415 8.84 11.70 7.65
C ASN A 415 10.20 11.34 7.06
N LEU A 416 11.00 12.30 6.59
CA LEU A 416 12.32 12.07 5.98
C LEU A 416 13.21 11.18 6.84
N ARG A 417 13.20 11.32 8.17
CA ARG A 417 14.00 10.47 9.06
C ARG A 417 13.67 8.97 8.98
N TYR A 418 12.48 8.60 8.55
CA TYR A 418 12.04 7.21 8.44
C TYR A 418 12.28 6.61 7.04
N LEU A 419 12.62 7.44 6.05
CA LEU A 419 12.77 7.05 4.64
C LEU A 419 14.12 6.37 4.39
N VAL A 420 14.27 5.19 5.00
CA VAL A 420 15.40 4.28 4.88
C VAL A 420 14.91 2.90 4.43
N VAL A 421 15.69 2.26 3.57
CA VAL A 421 15.42 0.91 3.05
C VAL A 421 15.37 -0.07 4.23
N GLY A 422 14.33 -0.89 4.26
CA GLY A 422 14.14 -1.97 5.22
C GLY A 422 13.95 -3.31 4.52
N GLN A 423 13.96 -4.39 5.29
CA GLN A 423 13.60 -5.73 4.81
C GLN A 423 12.34 -6.22 5.54
N PRO A 424 11.18 -6.21 4.88
CA PRO A 424 9.94 -6.73 5.44
C PRO A 424 10.02 -8.21 5.78
N VAL A 425 9.49 -8.56 6.95
CA VAL A 425 9.42 -9.93 7.46
C VAL A 425 7.99 -10.41 7.36
N VAL A 426 7.75 -11.29 6.39
CA VAL A 426 6.43 -11.79 6.03
C VAL A 426 6.51 -13.30 5.88
N ASP A 427 5.58 -14.03 6.50
CA ASP A 427 5.52 -15.49 6.43
C ASP A 427 4.10 -16.04 6.21
N VAL A 428 3.17 -15.17 5.84
CA VAL A 428 1.81 -15.50 5.42
C VAL A 428 1.67 -15.16 3.94
N ALA A 429 1.11 -16.08 3.16
CA ALA A 429 0.79 -15.88 1.75
C ALA A 429 -0.73 -15.89 1.53
N MET A 430 -1.22 -14.92 0.77
CA MET A 430 -2.55 -14.93 0.19
C MET A 430 -2.48 -15.49 -1.22
N PHE A 431 -3.26 -16.51 -1.54
CA PHE A 431 -3.31 -17.10 -2.87
C PHE A 431 -4.04 -16.17 -3.84
N TYR A 432 -3.36 -15.74 -4.91
CA TYR A 432 -3.98 -15.04 -6.04
C TYR A 432 -4.39 -16.03 -7.13
N PRO A 433 -5.70 -16.20 -7.41
CA PRO A 433 -6.19 -17.23 -8.31
C PRO A 433 -6.15 -16.77 -9.77
N SER A 434 -4.94 -16.61 -10.34
CA SER A 434 -4.75 -16.07 -11.69
C SER A 434 -5.60 -16.78 -12.76
N THR A 435 -5.73 -18.10 -12.71
CA THR A 435 -6.52 -18.88 -13.66
C THR A 435 -8.00 -18.55 -13.56
N ALA A 436 -8.55 -18.49 -12.34
CA ALA A 436 -9.95 -18.14 -12.14
C ALA A 436 -10.25 -16.69 -12.54
N VAL A 437 -9.38 -15.74 -12.21
CA VAL A 437 -9.54 -14.31 -12.60
C VAL A 437 -9.59 -14.19 -14.13
N ARG A 438 -8.65 -14.85 -14.84
CA ARG A 438 -8.62 -14.86 -16.30
C ARG A 438 -9.89 -15.47 -16.91
N LEU A 439 -10.40 -16.56 -16.33
CA LEU A 439 -11.62 -17.22 -16.80
C LEU A 439 -12.91 -16.48 -16.45
N ALA A 440 -12.89 -15.65 -15.40
CA ALA A 440 -14.00 -14.76 -15.07
C ALA A 440 -14.03 -13.52 -15.98
N ASP A 441 -12.94 -13.26 -16.73
CA ASP A 441 -12.79 -12.09 -17.60
C ASP A 441 -12.98 -10.77 -16.84
N VAL A 442 -12.35 -10.69 -15.66
CA VAL A 442 -12.36 -9.52 -14.77
C VAL A 442 -10.93 -9.09 -14.48
N GLY A 443 -10.75 -7.81 -14.11
CA GLY A 443 -9.42 -7.24 -13.80
C GLY A 443 -8.95 -7.44 -12.36
N GLU A 444 -9.77 -8.01 -11.48
CA GLU A 444 -9.38 -8.20 -10.07
C GLU A 444 -10.05 -9.42 -9.43
N ALA A 445 -9.53 -9.79 -8.26
CA ALA A 445 -10.08 -10.78 -7.35
C ALA A 445 -10.77 -10.04 -6.19
N PRO A 446 -12.09 -9.71 -6.29
CA PRO A 446 -12.75 -8.77 -5.38
C PRO A 446 -12.90 -9.31 -3.95
N THR A 447 -13.07 -10.62 -3.78
CA THR A 447 -13.21 -11.23 -2.45
C THR A 447 -11.86 -11.28 -1.75
N LEU A 448 -10.81 -11.63 -2.49
CA LEU A 448 -9.44 -11.58 -2.03
C LEU A 448 -9.06 -10.15 -1.62
N ARG A 449 -9.34 -9.15 -2.46
CA ARG A 449 -9.08 -7.74 -2.15
C ARG A 449 -9.76 -7.31 -0.85
N LEU A 450 -11.04 -7.64 -0.67
CA LEU A 450 -11.77 -7.34 0.57
C LEU A 450 -11.16 -8.04 1.79
N GLY A 451 -10.83 -9.33 1.67
CA GLY A 451 -10.17 -10.10 2.72
C GLY A 451 -8.79 -9.55 3.10
N CYS A 452 -7.97 -9.21 2.09
CA CYS A 452 -6.67 -8.57 2.27
C CYS A 452 -6.78 -7.23 3.01
N LYS A 453 -7.69 -6.35 2.58
CA LYS A 453 -7.94 -5.06 3.24
C LYS A 453 -8.23 -5.24 4.72
N GLN A 454 -9.14 -6.15 5.07
CA GLN A 454 -9.55 -6.37 6.46
C GLN A 454 -8.47 -7.10 7.28
N ALA A 455 -7.67 -7.97 6.66
CA ALA A 455 -6.57 -8.67 7.33
C ALA A 455 -5.35 -7.78 7.58
N ARG A 456 -5.14 -6.73 6.76
CA ARG A 456 -3.93 -5.90 6.79
C ARG A 456 -3.71 -5.17 8.13
N ASP A 457 -4.79 -4.83 8.83
CA ASP A 457 -4.74 -4.22 10.17
C ASP A 457 -4.31 -5.23 11.25
N LEU A 458 -4.39 -6.53 10.97
CA LEU A 458 -4.07 -7.59 11.93
C LEU A 458 -2.70 -8.21 11.69
N PHE A 459 -2.23 -8.30 10.45
CA PHE A 459 -0.93 -8.87 10.13
C PHE A 459 -0.50 -8.54 8.70
N ALA A 460 0.81 -8.58 8.46
CA ALA A 460 1.39 -8.47 7.12
C ALA A 460 1.36 -9.81 6.37
N PHE A 461 1.22 -9.74 5.05
CA PHE A 461 1.20 -10.89 4.15
C PHE A 461 1.72 -10.49 2.77
N ASP A 462 2.17 -11.48 2.02
CA ASP A 462 2.51 -11.34 0.59
C ASP A 462 1.38 -11.98 -0.23
N ILE A 463 1.16 -11.52 -1.45
CA ILE A 463 0.24 -12.15 -2.41
C ILE A 463 1.03 -12.99 -3.40
N VAL A 464 0.71 -14.28 -3.46
CA VAL A 464 1.42 -15.27 -4.27
C VAL A 464 0.47 -15.84 -5.32
N ASP A 465 0.84 -15.70 -6.59
CA ASP A 465 0.09 -16.30 -7.69
C ASP A 465 0.60 -17.69 -8.09
N GLU A 466 -0.17 -18.33 -8.96
CA GLU A 466 0.11 -19.67 -9.50
C GLU A 466 1.51 -19.81 -10.12
N ARG A 467 2.07 -18.75 -10.72
CA ARG A 467 3.42 -18.79 -11.30
C ARG A 467 4.48 -18.78 -10.20
N MET A 468 4.34 -17.91 -9.23
CA MET A 468 5.23 -17.87 -8.07
C MET A 468 5.22 -19.20 -7.31
N ILE A 469 4.06 -19.85 -7.17
CA ILE A 469 3.96 -21.19 -6.57
C ILE A 469 4.72 -22.23 -7.40
N ARG A 470 4.57 -22.22 -8.73
CA ARG A 470 5.35 -23.11 -9.62
C ARG A 470 6.84 -22.98 -9.39
N ASP A 471 7.30 -21.74 -9.22
CA ASP A 471 8.69 -21.38 -9.02
C ASP A 471 9.19 -21.59 -7.56
N GLY A 472 8.33 -22.08 -6.65
CA GLY A 472 8.74 -22.47 -5.28
C GLY A 472 8.49 -21.41 -4.20
N ALA A 473 7.67 -20.38 -4.45
CA ALA A 473 7.45 -19.31 -3.48
C ALA A 473 6.94 -19.77 -2.12
N LEU A 474 6.22 -20.89 -2.05
CA LEU A 474 5.63 -21.40 -0.80
C LEU A 474 6.65 -21.75 0.27
N GLU A 475 7.91 -22.04 -0.08
CA GLU A 475 8.98 -22.34 0.89
C GLU A 475 9.23 -21.19 1.89
N ARG A 476 8.86 -19.96 1.53
CA ARG A 476 9.05 -18.76 2.36
C ARG A 476 7.96 -18.58 3.41
N TYR A 477 6.84 -19.28 3.26
CA TYR A 477 5.64 -19.05 4.06
C TYR A 477 5.32 -20.25 4.93
N ARG A 478 4.68 -19.99 6.07
CA ARG A 478 4.11 -21.03 6.94
C ARG A 478 2.62 -21.26 6.70
N LEU A 479 1.93 -20.26 6.15
CA LEU A 479 0.49 -20.25 5.93
C LEU A 479 0.16 -19.78 4.50
N LEU A 480 -0.68 -20.53 3.78
CA LEU A 480 -1.29 -20.15 2.52
C LEU A 480 -2.81 -20.01 2.70
N VAL A 481 -3.36 -18.87 2.30
CA VAL A 481 -4.77 -18.52 2.52
C VAL A 481 -5.52 -18.43 1.20
N PHE A 482 -6.61 -19.18 1.06
CA PHE A 482 -7.55 -19.07 -0.05
C PHE A 482 -8.73 -18.18 0.32
N TRP A 483 -9.05 -17.22 -0.55
CA TRP A 483 -10.22 -16.35 -0.45
C TRP A 483 -11.26 -16.62 -1.53
N GLU A 484 -10.80 -16.88 -2.74
CA GLU A 484 -11.62 -17.25 -3.89
C GLU A 484 -10.76 -18.00 -4.92
N GLY A 485 -11.35 -18.34 -6.07
CA GLY A 485 -10.68 -19.06 -7.15
C GLY A 485 -11.14 -20.52 -7.25
N THR A 486 -12.23 -20.75 -7.97
CA THR A 486 -12.81 -22.09 -8.16
C THR A 486 -12.11 -22.91 -9.26
N VAL A 487 -11.18 -22.31 -9.99
CA VAL A 487 -10.40 -22.98 -11.03
C VAL A 487 -8.93 -22.61 -10.88
N VAL A 488 -8.06 -23.63 -10.77
CA VAL A 488 -6.60 -23.50 -10.61
C VAL A 488 -5.92 -24.51 -11.55
N GLU A 489 -4.71 -24.25 -12.03
CA GLU A 489 -4.02 -25.27 -12.83
C GLU A 489 -3.58 -26.48 -11.98
N GLN A 490 -3.60 -27.68 -12.59
CA GLN A 490 -3.36 -28.93 -11.87
C GLN A 490 -1.99 -28.97 -11.18
N ASP A 491 -0.95 -28.54 -11.90
CA ASP A 491 0.43 -28.56 -11.39
C ASP A 491 0.64 -27.63 -10.18
N VAL A 492 -0.18 -26.58 -10.07
CA VAL A 492 -0.17 -25.67 -8.92
C VAL A 492 -0.85 -26.32 -7.73
N LEU A 493 -2.00 -26.97 -7.95
CA LEU A 493 -2.70 -27.70 -6.90
C LEU A 493 -1.82 -28.82 -6.33
N ASP A 494 -1.10 -29.54 -7.18
CA ASP A 494 -0.17 -30.59 -6.77
C ASP A 494 0.97 -30.02 -5.91
N LYS A 495 1.57 -28.90 -6.32
CA LYS A 495 2.60 -28.21 -5.52
C LYS A 495 2.09 -27.73 -4.15
N ILE A 496 0.84 -27.29 -4.06
CA ILE A 496 0.24 -26.93 -2.77
C ILE A 496 0.07 -28.18 -1.90
N VAL A 497 -0.41 -29.30 -2.46
CA VAL A 497 -0.52 -30.57 -1.74
C VAL A 497 0.84 -31.03 -1.22
N GLU A 498 1.87 -31.01 -2.07
CA GLU A 498 3.24 -31.37 -1.70
C GLU A 498 3.79 -30.47 -0.59
N TRP A 499 3.59 -29.15 -0.69
CA TRP A 499 4.03 -28.20 0.33
C TRP A 499 3.34 -28.41 1.69
N VAL A 500 2.03 -28.69 1.68
CA VAL A 500 1.30 -29.04 2.92
C VAL A 500 1.86 -30.35 3.49
N GLN A 501 2.06 -31.37 2.67
CA GLN A 501 2.67 -32.63 3.12
C GLN A 501 4.04 -32.43 3.76
N ALA A 502 4.81 -31.45 3.28
CA ALA A 502 6.13 -31.09 3.80
C ALA A 502 6.09 -30.30 5.13
N GLY A 503 4.94 -29.71 5.51
CA GLY A 503 4.78 -28.96 6.76
C GLY A 503 4.00 -27.66 6.65
N GLY A 504 3.60 -27.25 5.45
CA GLY A 504 2.82 -26.04 5.22
C GLY A 504 1.41 -26.10 5.80
N VAL A 505 0.82 -24.95 6.08
CA VAL A 505 -0.57 -24.82 6.52
C VAL A 505 -1.38 -24.15 5.43
N VAL A 506 -2.44 -24.80 4.96
CA VAL A 506 -3.39 -24.20 4.00
C VAL A 506 -4.72 -23.93 4.69
N ALA A 507 -5.27 -22.73 4.49
CA ALA A 507 -6.55 -22.31 5.03
C ALA A 507 -7.54 -21.95 3.91
N ALA A 508 -8.80 -22.34 4.08
CA ALA A 508 -9.90 -22.01 3.19
C ALA A 508 -11.23 -21.90 3.96
N TYR A 509 -12.26 -21.39 3.29
CA TYR A 509 -13.65 -21.44 3.74
C TYR A 509 -14.55 -21.86 2.55
N ASP A 510 -15.87 -21.95 2.75
CA ASP A 510 -16.79 -22.30 1.68
C ASP A 510 -17.07 -21.12 0.74
N PHE A 511 -16.20 -20.97 -0.27
CA PHE A 511 -16.36 -20.06 -1.40
C PHE A 511 -16.75 -20.78 -2.71
N GLY A 512 -17.01 -22.09 -2.65
CA GLY A 512 -17.40 -22.91 -3.80
C GLY A 512 -16.47 -24.11 -4.05
N LYS A 513 -16.86 -24.94 -5.02
CA LYS A 513 -16.08 -26.12 -5.41
C LYS A 513 -14.88 -25.69 -6.26
N VAL A 514 -13.68 -26.08 -5.85
CA VAL A 514 -12.46 -25.86 -6.63
C VAL A 514 -12.16 -27.09 -7.49
N THR A 515 -11.86 -26.86 -8.77
CA THR A 515 -11.41 -27.88 -9.72
C THR A 515 -10.17 -27.39 -10.46
N ASN A 516 -9.49 -28.30 -11.16
CA ASN A 516 -8.57 -27.91 -12.20
C ASN A 516 -9.31 -27.36 -13.43
N VAL A 517 -8.57 -26.87 -14.43
CA VAL A 517 -9.13 -26.33 -15.69
C VAL A 517 -10.06 -27.34 -16.38
N GLU A 518 -9.68 -28.63 -16.36
CA GLU A 518 -10.39 -29.73 -17.01
C GLU A 518 -11.55 -30.31 -16.15
N GLY A 519 -11.79 -29.73 -14.96
CA GLY A 519 -12.92 -30.07 -14.09
C GLY A 519 -12.65 -31.13 -13.02
N ASP A 520 -11.41 -31.61 -12.86
CA ASP A 520 -11.08 -32.53 -11.78
C ASP A 520 -10.83 -31.79 -10.45
N GLY A 521 -11.54 -32.20 -9.40
CA GLY A 521 -11.40 -31.66 -8.05
C GLY A 521 -10.56 -32.53 -7.10
N THR A 522 -9.82 -33.53 -7.59
CA THR A 522 -9.12 -34.50 -6.75
C THR A 522 -8.14 -33.86 -5.77
N ALA A 523 -7.26 -32.97 -6.24
CA ALA A 523 -6.30 -32.30 -5.35
C ALA A 523 -6.99 -31.45 -4.27
N TRP A 524 -8.08 -30.74 -4.63
CA TRP A 524 -8.86 -29.99 -3.63
C TRP A 524 -9.55 -30.92 -2.61
N ARG A 525 -10.05 -32.09 -3.04
CA ARG A 525 -10.58 -33.11 -2.13
C ARG A 525 -9.52 -33.70 -1.22
N THR A 526 -8.27 -33.82 -1.68
CA THR A 526 -7.13 -34.23 -0.84
C THR A 526 -6.90 -33.23 0.29
N LEU A 527 -7.01 -31.92 0.01
CA LEU A 527 -6.85 -30.87 1.03
C LEU A 527 -8.07 -30.74 1.95
N PHE A 528 -9.27 -30.70 1.37
CA PHE A 528 -10.49 -30.24 2.06
C PHE A 528 -11.71 -31.15 1.86
N GLY A 529 -11.54 -32.40 1.44
CA GLY A 529 -12.66 -33.33 1.22
C GLY A 529 -13.51 -33.60 2.45
N TYR A 530 -12.95 -33.40 3.65
CA TYR A 530 -13.67 -33.52 4.92
C TYR A 530 -14.66 -32.37 5.19
N ALA A 531 -14.51 -31.23 4.51
CA ALA A 531 -15.33 -30.04 4.72
C ALA A 531 -16.82 -30.30 4.52
N GLY A 532 -17.20 -31.24 3.64
CA GLY A 532 -18.59 -31.63 3.41
C GLY A 532 -19.29 -32.27 4.62
N ARG A 533 -18.55 -32.61 5.68
CA ARG A 533 -19.08 -33.16 6.94
C ARG A 533 -19.24 -32.10 8.04
N LEU A 534 -18.76 -30.87 7.80
CA LEU A 534 -18.80 -29.80 8.78
C LEU A 534 -20.18 -29.17 8.86
N GLN A 535 -20.63 -28.88 10.07
CA GLN A 535 -21.83 -28.08 10.29
C GLN A 535 -21.52 -26.61 9.99
N PRO A 536 -22.30 -25.94 9.13
CA PRO A 536 -22.13 -24.52 8.87
C PRO A 536 -22.20 -23.71 10.17
N LEU A 537 -21.20 -22.86 10.39
CA LEU A 537 -21.15 -21.96 11.52
C LEU A 537 -22.17 -20.83 11.31
N LYS A 538 -23.03 -20.62 12.30
CA LYS A 538 -24.05 -19.55 12.27
C LYS A 538 -23.58 -18.38 13.13
N PRO A 539 -23.69 -17.13 12.65
CA PRO A 539 -23.37 -15.98 13.47
C PRO A 539 -24.46 -15.72 14.53
N SER A 540 -24.09 -15.00 15.58
CA SER A 540 -25.03 -14.40 16.53
C SER A 540 -25.02 -12.88 16.35
N PHE A 541 -26.20 -12.25 16.25
CA PHE A 541 -26.28 -10.79 16.21
C PHE A 541 -26.13 -10.22 17.63
N ARG A 542 -25.19 -9.29 17.82
CA ARG A 542 -24.87 -8.69 19.12
C ARG A 542 -24.69 -7.18 19.00
N GLY A 543 -25.02 -6.46 20.06
CA GLY A 543 -24.88 -5.00 20.16
C GLY A 543 -25.25 -4.54 21.56
N GLU A 544 -25.04 -3.26 21.83
CA GLU A 544 -25.53 -2.66 23.06
C GLU A 544 -27.05 -2.56 23.01
N VAL A 545 -27.74 -3.04 24.04
CA VAL A 545 -29.20 -3.00 24.12
C VAL A 545 -29.62 -1.72 24.86
N PRO A 546 -30.27 -0.76 24.18
CA PRO A 546 -30.70 0.47 24.84
C PRO A 546 -31.76 0.19 25.90
N ALA A 547 -31.63 0.79 27.08
CA ALA A 547 -32.51 0.51 28.22
C ALA A 547 -33.99 0.88 27.96
N GLY A 548 -34.28 1.85 27.10
CA GLY A 548 -35.64 2.23 26.70
C GLY A 548 -36.21 1.50 25.48
N GLY A 549 -35.39 0.72 24.76
CA GLY A 549 -35.69 0.24 23.40
C GLY A 549 -35.22 1.20 22.31
N TYR A 550 -35.65 0.99 21.06
CA TYR A 550 -35.15 1.73 19.90
C TYR A 550 -36.07 1.67 18.68
N VAL A 551 -35.74 2.43 17.63
CA VAL A 551 -36.50 2.51 16.38
C VAL A 551 -35.62 2.15 15.18
N LEU A 552 -36.09 1.26 14.32
CA LEU A 552 -35.51 0.96 13.02
C LEU A 552 -36.35 1.64 11.93
N ARG A 553 -35.79 2.66 11.28
CA ARG A 553 -36.41 3.32 10.12
C ARG A 553 -35.82 2.77 8.84
N MET A 554 -36.66 2.53 7.83
CA MET A 554 -36.21 1.82 6.62
C MET A 554 -35.30 2.63 5.69
N ASP A 555 -35.11 3.93 5.94
CA ASP A 555 -34.10 4.81 5.33
C ASP A 555 -32.84 5.05 6.17
N ASP A 556 -32.82 4.63 7.44
CA ASP A 556 -31.63 4.77 8.30
C ASP A 556 -30.53 3.80 7.83
N PRO A 557 -29.34 4.27 7.43
CA PRO A 557 -28.24 3.40 7.04
C PRO A 557 -27.83 2.40 8.12
N VAL A 558 -27.97 2.76 9.41
CA VAL A 558 -27.66 1.87 10.53
C VAL A 558 -28.73 0.79 10.67
N ALA A 559 -30.00 1.11 10.42
CA ALA A 559 -31.07 0.11 10.43
C ALA A 559 -30.90 -0.96 9.33
N ALA A 560 -30.19 -0.65 8.24
CA ALA A 560 -29.88 -1.63 7.21
C ALA A 560 -29.05 -2.82 7.73
N GLU A 561 -28.25 -2.64 8.79
CA GLU A 561 -27.49 -3.72 9.45
C GLU A 561 -28.40 -4.78 10.11
N PHE A 562 -29.65 -4.40 10.38
CA PHE A 562 -30.69 -5.25 10.95
C PHE A 562 -31.55 -5.91 9.87
N LEU A 563 -31.32 -5.71 8.58
CA LEU A 563 -32.17 -6.30 7.55
C LEU A 563 -31.50 -7.54 6.95
N GLN A 564 -32.09 -8.72 7.18
CA GLN A 564 -31.64 -9.98 6.59
C GLN A 564 -32.67 -10.60 5.65
N GLY A 565 -32.19 -11.39 4.70
CA GLY A 565 -33.02 -12.04 3.69
C GLY A 565 -33.54 -11.04 2.67
N ASP A 566 -34.71 -11.30 2.12
CA ASP A 566 -35.23 -10.56 0.97
C ASP A 566 -35.86 -9.22 1.38
N TRP A 567 -35.15 -8.12 1.13
CA TRP A 567 -35.66 -6.76 1.30
C TRP A 567 -35.42 -5.95 0.03
N SER A 568 -36.40 -5.13 -0.38
CA SER A 568 -36.17 -4.17 -1.45
C SER A 568 -35.24 -3.03 -0.99
N PRO A 569 -34.62 -2.30 -1.95
CA PRO A 569 -34.12 -0.96 -1.69
C PRO A 569 -35.22 -0.05 -1.12
N PRO A 570 -34.85 1.02 -0.38
CA PRO A 570 -35.82 1.95 0.18
C PRO A 570 -36.49 2.77 -0.93
N GLU A 571 -37.82 2.85 -0.87
CA GLU A 571 -38.68 3.64 -1.77
C GLU A 571 -39.29 4.80 -0.96
N LYS A 572 -39.08 6.04 -1.40
CA LYS A 572 -39.68 7.22 -0.76
C LYS A 572 -41.07 7.50 -1.30
N GLU A 573 -42.01 7.76 -0.39
CA GLU A 573 -43.36 8.21 -0.71
C GLU A 573 -43.79 9.24 0.35
N GLY A 574 -43.92 10.50 -0.07
CA GLY A 574 -44.04 11.64 0.84
C GLY A 574 -42.79 11.82 1.71
N GLU A 575 -42.98 12.08 3.00
CA GLU A 575 -41.90 12.23 3.98
C GLU A 575 -41.35 10.90 4.52
N ARG A 576 -41.86 9.75 4.06
CA ARG A 576 -41.51 8.43 4.59
C ARG A 576 -40.81 7.55 3.56
N ALA A 577 -39.91 6.72 4.05
CA ALA A 577 -39.28 5.67 3.27
C ALA A 577 -39.83 4.30 3.66
N TRP A 578 -39.98 3.45 2.64
CA TRP A 578 -40.58 2.13 2.75
C TRP A 578 -39.68 1.07 2.13
N ARG A 579 -39.71 -0.15 2.65
CA ARG A 579 -39.11 -1.32 2.00
C ARG A 579 -40.11 -2.46 1.91
N TRP A 580 -40.10 -3.16 0.79
CA TRP A 580 -40.87 -4.39 0.60
C TRP A 580 -40.17 -5.56 1.29
N THR A 581 -40.92 -6.35 2.04
CA THR A 581 -40.49 -7.68 2.52
C THR A 581 -40.63 -8.71 1.40
N GLY A 582 -39.64 -9.57 1.21
CA GLY A 582 -39.76 -10.79 0.39
C GLY A 582 -40.01 -12.04 1.23
N ALA A 583 -39.85 -13.22 0.62
CA ALA A 583 -40.22 -14.51 1.22
C ALA A 583 -39.37 -14.91 2.44
N SER A 584 -38.15 -14.38 2.54
CA SER A 584 -37.21 -14.66 3.62
C SER A 584 -36.85 -13.44 4.47
N ALA A 585 -37.67 -12.39 4.48
CA ALA A 585 -37.39 -11.15 5.21
C ALA A 585 -37.33 -11.35 6.73
N GLN A 586 -36.21 -10.94 7.34
CA GLN A 586 -35.90 -11.12 8.76
C GLN A 586 -35.24 -9.87 9.35
N VAL A 587 -35.44 -9.66 10.64
CA VAL A 587 -34.82 -8.58 11.43
C VAL A 587 -34.34 -9.15 12.76
N PRO A 588 -33.03 -9.31 13.01
CA PRO A 588 -32.55 -9.64 14.35
C PRO A 588 -32.86 -8.47 15.29
N LEU A 589 -33.15 -8.76 16.55
CA LEU A 589 -33.47 -7.77 17.55
C LEU A 589 -32.39 -7.79 18.65
N LEU A 590 -32.07 -6.61 19.18
CA LEU A 590 -31.23 -6.45 20.38
C LEU A 590 -32.17 -6.32 21.58
N LEU A 591 -32.31 -7.37 22.36
CA LEU A 591 -33.23 -7.43 23.51
C LEU A 591 -32.47 -7.85 24.78
N ASN A 592 -32.86 -7.31 25.93
CA ASN A 592 -32.31 -7.70 27.23
C ASN A 592 -32.99 -8.99 27.72
N PRO A 593 -32.21 -10.02 28.11
CA PRO A 593 -32.77 -11.25 28.66
C PRO A 593 -33.71 -10.99 29.84
N GLY A 594 -34.89 -11.62 29.82
CA GLY A 594 -35.90 -11.44 30.87
C GLY A 594 -36.65 -10.10 30.86
N GLN A 595 -36.42 -9.21 29.87
CA GLN A 595 -37.19 -7.98 29.70
C GLN A 595 -38.33 -8.18 28.68
N ALA A 596 -39.54 -7.71 29.03
CA ALA A 596 -40.66 -7.64 28.11
C ALA A 596 -40.59 -6.36 27.25
N TYR A 597 -41.00 -6.47 25.98
CA TYR A 597 -41.00 -5.37 25.02
C TYR A 597 -42.34 -5.23 24.30
N SER A 598 -42.72 -3.98 24.02
CA SER A 598 -43.73 -3.66 23.02
C SER A 598 -43.05 -3.52 21.66
N LEU A 599 -43.49 -4.30 20.67
CA LEU A 599 -43.06 -4.23 19.29
C LEU A 599 -44.13 -3.53 18.44
N THR A 600 -43.80 -2.37 17.90
CA THR A 600 -44.66 -1.61 17.01
C THR A 600 -44.13 -1.67 15.58
N ILE A 601 -44.96 -2.04 14.61
CA ILE A 601 -44.59 -2.13 13.19
C ILE A 601 -45.53 -1.24 12.39
N ARG A 602 -44.97 -0.25 11.68
CA ARG A 602 -45.73 0.55 10.71
C ARG A 602 -45.59 -0.09 9.33
N ALA A 603 -46.68 -0.65 8.83
CA ALA A 603 -46.70 -1.35 7.56
C ALA A 603 -47.84 -0.85 6.65
N LEU A 604 -47.62 -0.92 5.34
CA LEU A 604 -48.61 -0.70 4.29
C LEU A 604 -48.90 -2.04 3.62
N VAL A 605 -50.12 -2.53 3.80
CA VAL A 605 -50.62 -3.77 3.16
C VAL A 605 -51.42 -3.38 1.92
N SER A 606 -51.05 -3.92 0.76
CA SER A 606 -51.72 -3.60 -0.51
C SER A 606 -53.14 -4.18 -0.53
N ALA A 607 -54.12 -3.39 -0.99
CA ALA A 607 -55.50 -3.84 -1.16
C ALA A 607 -55.65 -4.99 -2.17
N GLU A 608 -54.69 -5.15 -3.09
CA GLU A 608 -54.67 -6.20 -4.11
C GLU A 608 -54.20 -7.57 -3.58
N GLN A 609 -53.75 -7.68 -2.32
CA GLN A 609 -53.25 -8.93 -1.74
C GLN A 609 -54.33 -9.96 -1.38
N GLY A 610 -55.61 -9.71 -1.69
CA GLY A 610 -56.68 -10.73 -1.67
C GLY A 610 -56.90 -11.43 -0.33
N GLY A 611 -56.52 -10.80 0.80
CA GLY A 611 -56.61 -11.39 2.13
C GLY A 611 -55.39 -12.22 2.59
N ALA A 612 -54.29 -12.21 1.84
CA ALA A 612 -53.02 -12.81 2.27
C ALA A 612 -52.49 -12.09 3.53
N ARG A 613 -52.29 -12.85 4.62
CA ARG A 613 -51.78 -12.33 5.89
C ARG A 613 -50.28 -12.55 6.00
N THR A 614 -49.54 -11.52 6.40
CA THR A 614 -48.11 -11.68 6.72
C THR A 614 -47.97 -11.98 8.20
N ALA A 615 -47.52 -13.20 8.53
CA ALA A 615 -47.26 -13.60 9.90
C ALA A 615 -45.97 -12.91 10.40
N VAL A 616 -46.07 -12.30 11.58
CA VAL A 616 -44.94 -11.74 12.32
C VAL A 616 -44.56 -12.74 13.40
N ARG A 617 -43.36 -13.30 13.31
CA ARG A 617 -42.87 -14.30 14.27
C ARG A 617 -41.59 -13.84 14.93
N LEU A 618 -41.44 -14.09 16.23
CA LEU A 618 -40.16 -14.01 16.92
C LEU A 618 -39.59 -15.41 17.05
N ASN A 619 -38.48 -15.68 16.35
CA ASN A 619 -37.98 -17.03 16.13
C ASN A 619 -39.09 -17.92 15.57
N GLN A 620 -39.48 -18.97 16.29
CA GLN A 620 -40.58 -19.86 15.90
C GLN A 620 -41.95 -19.42 16.45
N ASN A 621 -41.99 -18.46 17.38
CA ASN A 621 -43.21 -18.04 18.07
C ASN A 621 -43.99 -17.02 17.24
N LEU A 622 -45.29 -17.24 17.04
CA LEU A 622 -46.18 -16.29 16.37
C LEU A 622 -46.53 -15.12 17.29
N LEU A 623 -46.25 -13.89 16.88
CA LEU A 623 -46.68 -12.67 17.57
C LEU A 623 -48.03 -12.18 17.05
N GLY A 624 -48.27 -12.27 15.74
CA GLY A 624 -49.53 -11.89 15.11
C GLY A 624 -49.43 -11.75 13.60
N TYR A 625 -50.36 -11.01 13.00
CA TYR A 625 -50.46 -10.85 11.55
C TYR A 625 -50.52 -9.37 11.14
N LEU A 626 -49.97 -9.07 9.96
CA LEU A 626 -50.18 -7.81 9.23
C LEU A 626 -51.21 -8.08 8.13
N ASP A 627 -52.44 -7.63 8.32
CA ASP A 627 -53.60 -7.98 7.49
C ASP A 627 -54.63 -6.86 7.27
N SER A 628 -54.43 -5.69 7.89
CA SER A 628 -55.27 -4.51 7.69
C SER A 628 -54.85 -3.77 6.42
N PRO A 629 -55.73 -3.62 5.42
CA PRO A 629 -55.43 -2.88 4.20
C PRO A 629 -55.07 -1.42 4.48
N GLY A 630 -54.11 -0.88 3.70
CA GLY A 630 -53.65 0.49 3.89
C GLY A 630 -52.55 0.61 4.94
N GLU A 631 -52.16 1.85 5.24
CA GLU A 631 -51.12 2.12 6.22
C GLU A 631 -51.66 1.89 7.63
N THR A 632 -51.07 0.93 8.35
CA THR A 632 -51.48 0.56 9.71
C THR A 632 -50.27 0.45 10.63
N VAL A 633 -50.45 0.85 11.88
CA VAL A 633 -49.48 0.67 12.95
C VAL A 633 -49.93 -0.51 13.81
N TYR A 634 -49.21 -1.61 13.71
CA TYR A 634 -49.47 -2.83 14.47
C TYR A 634 -48.65 -2.79 15.77
N LYS A 635 -49.23 -3.28 16.86
CA LYS A 635 -48.55 -3.38 18.16
C LYS A 635 -48.65 -4.80 18.69
N PHE A 636 -47.51 -5.39 19.00
CA PHE A 636 -47.37 -6.73 19.57
C PHE A 636 -46.64 -6.64 20.91
N VAL A 637 -46.83 -7.65 21.76
CA VAL A 637 -46.06 -7.82 22.99
C VAL A 637 -45.07 -8.95 22.77
N ILE A 638 -43.80 -8.72 23.12
CA ILE A 638 -42.77 -9.73 23.26
C ILE A 638 -42.63 -10.00 24.76
N PRO A 639 -43.15 -11.13 25.27
CA PRO A 639 -43.05 -11.48 26.67
C PRO A 639 -41.60 -11.75 27.10
N ALA A 640 -41.28 -11.49 28.37
CA ALA A 640 -39.94 -11.67 28.94
C ALA A 640 -39.40 -13.10 28.76
N GLU A 641 -40.26 -14.11 28.85
CA GLU A 641 -39.93 -15.53 28.68
C GLU A 641 -39.49 -15.90 27.26
N MET A 642 -39.80 -15.07 26.25
CA MET A 642 -39.35 -15.26 24.88
C MET A 642 -37.94 -14.71 24.64
N VAL A 643 -37.38 -13.92 25.57
CA VAL A 643 -36.06 -13.28 25.47
C VAL A 643 -35.04 -14.00 26.35
N LYS A 644 -34.32 -14.96 25.77
CA LYS A 644 -33.37 -15.83 26.50
C LYS A 644 -31.94 -15.28 26.49
N ALA A 645 -31.15 -15.64 27.51
CA ALA A 645 -29.81 -15.11 27.78
C ALA A 645 -28.74 -15.34 26.70
N ASP A 646 -28.99 -16.19 25.70
CA ASP A 646 -28.03 -16.51 24.63
C ASP A 646 -28.68 -16.61 23.24
N SER A 647 -29.90 -16.09 23.07
CA SER A 647 -30.56 -16.03 21.77
C SER A 647 -30.45 -14.64 21.17
N ALA A 648 -30.07 -14.52 19.90
CA ALA A 648 -30.30 -13.32 19.09
C ALA A 648 -31.70 -13.44 18.45
N PRO A 649 -32.75 -12.87 19.04
CA PRO A 649 -34.12 -13.13 18.61
C PRO A 649 -34.34 -12.53 17.23
N VAL A 650 -34.86 -13.32 16.29
CA VAL A 650 -35.08 -12.86 14.91
C VAL A 650 -36.56 -12.70 14.66
N LEU A 651 -36.95 -11.51 14.19
CA LEU A 651 -38.29 -11.21 13.73
C LEU A 651 -38.41 -11.66 12.27
N PHE A 652 -39.33 -12.57 11.97
CA PHE A 652 -39.62 -13.05 10.62
C PHE A 652 -40.92 -12.48 10.10
N PHE A 653 -40.92 -12.07 8.83
CA PHE A 653 -42.10 -11.71 8.07
C PHE A 653 -42.39 -12.82 7.06
N TYR A 654 -43.41 -13.63 7.34
CA TYR A 654 -43.76 -14.77 6.48
C TYR A 654 -45.10 -14.54 5.79
N SER A 655 -45.08 -14.46 4.46
CA SER A 655 -46.28 -14.43 3.62
C SER A 655 -46.35 -15.73 2.82
N PRO A 656 -47.38 -16.57 2.97
CA PRO A 656 -47.56 -17.72 2.07
C PRO A 656 -47.89 -17.19 0.67
N SER A 657 -47.08 -17.56 -0.32
CA SER A 657 -47.38 -17.23 -1.72
C SER A 657 -48.53 -18.13 -2.21
N PRO A 658 -49.61 -17.58 -2.80
CA PRO A 658 -50.59 -18.39 -3.50
C PRO A 658 -49.91 -19.11 -4.68
N GLN A 659 -50.20 -20.39 -4.87
CA GLN A 659 -49.70 -21.15 -6.02
C GLN A 659 -50.04 -20.42 -7.32
N GLY A 660 -49.01 -19.94 -8.04
CA GLY A 660 -49.14 -19.28 -9.35
C GLY A 660 -49.02 -17.76 -9.39
N ALA A 661 -48.76 -17.05 -8.28
CA ALA A 661 -48.64 -15.59 -8.28
C ALA A 661 -47.26 -15.09 -8.78
N LYS A 662 -47.26 -14.21 -9.79
CA LYS A 662 -46.08 -13.43 -10.22
C LYS A 662 -45.96 -12.13 -9.40
N SER A 663 -45.43 -12.19 -8.19
CA SER A 663 -44.63 -11.10 -7.59
C SER A 663 -44.04 -11.51 -6.23
N GLY A 664 -42.73 -11.34 -6.06
CA GLY A 664 -42.00 -11.60 -4.81
C GLY A 664 -42.08 -10.46 -3.78
N LYS A 665 -43.20 -9.72 -3.74
CA LYS A 665 -43.39 -8.54 -2.85
C LYS A 665 -44.49 -8.83 -1.81
N GLY A 666 -44.10 -8.90 -0.54
CA GLY A 666 -44.97 -9.04 0.63
C GLY A 666 -45.51 -7.68 1.09
N VAL A 667 -45.28 -7.27 2.34
CA VAL A 667 -45.75 -5.98 2.86
C VAL A 667 -44.68 -4.89 2.72
N ARG A 668 -45.09 -3.62 2.69
CA ARG A 668 -44.16 -2.49 2.84
C ARG A 668 -44.04 -2.15 4.31
N ILE A 669 -42.83 -1.98 4.82
CA ILE A 669 -42.55 -1.55 6.19
C ILE A 669 -41.87 -0.19 6.13
N ALA A 670 -42.25 0.73 7.03
CA ALA A 670 -41.59 2.03 7.20
C ALA A 670 -40.78 2.09 8.50
N GLU A 671 -41.32 1.50 9.58
CA GLU A 671 -40.74 1.60 10.91
C GLU A 671 -40.98 0.31 11.70
N ILE A 672 -39.96 -0.14 12.43
CA ILE A 672 -40.07 -1.15 13.49
C ILE A 672 -39.56 -0.51 14.78
N ARG A 673 -40.42 -0.40 15.80
CA ARG A 673 -40.11 0.23 17.08
C ARG A 673 -40.22 -0.78 18.21
N LEU A 674 -39.20 -0.85 19.05
CA LEU A 674 -39.18 -1.62 20.28
C LEU A 674 -39.21 -0.67 21.47
N THR A 675 -40.07 -0.93 22.44
CA THR A 675 -40.16 -0.17 23.68
C THR A 675 -40.12 -1.14 24.86
N ALA A 676 -39.15 -1.00 25.75
CA ALA A 676 -39.10 -1.81 26.97
C ALA A 676 -40.28 -1.43 27.89
N MET A 677 -41.09 -2.42 28.31
CA MET A 677 -42.39 -2.13 28.95
C MET A 677 -42.27 -1.53 30.36
N ASP A 678 -41.17 -1.78 31.07
CA ASP A 678 -40.94 -1.34 32.46
C ASP A 678 -39.82 -0.31 32.60
N SER A 679 -39.34 0.24 31.47
CA SER A 679 -38.24 1.20 31.48
C SER A 679 -38.74 2.63 31.63
N ALA A 680 -38.12 3.38 32.55
CA ALA A 680 -38.36 4.82 32.69
C ALA A 680 -37.68 5.66 31.59
N GLN A 681 -36.81 5.05 30.77
CA GLN A 681 -36.13 5.72 29.67
C GLN A 681 -36.93 5.58 28.36
N PRO A 682 -37.09 6.65 27.58
CA PRO A 682 -37.73 6.55 26.27
C PRO A 682 -36.86 5.72 25.30
N PRO A 683 -37.46 5.06 24.29
CA PRO A 683 -36.71 4.36 23.25
C PRO A 683 -35.84 5.35 22.46
N LEU A 684 -34.64 4.92 22.06
CA LEU A 684 -33.80 5.66 21.13
C LEU A 684 -34.55 5.87 19.82
N ASP A 685 -34.58 7.10 19.34
CA ASP A 685 -35.26 7.43 18.08
C ASP A 685 -34.37 7.16 16.84
N THR A 686 -33.52 6.15 16.92
CA THR A 686 -32.61 5.67 15.86
C THR A 686 -32.20 4.23 16.14
N ALA A 687 -31.60 3.56 15.16
CA ALA A 687 -31.09 2.21 15.33
C ALA A 687 -29.82 2.22 16.22
N PRO A 688 -29.71 1.33 17.22
CA PRO A 688 -28.45 1.09 17.91
C PRO A 688 -27.47 0.37 16.99
N ARG A 689 -26.17 0.35 17.32
CA ARG A 689 -25.18 -0.43 16.55
C ARG A 689 -25.32 -1.92 16.89
N GLY A 690 -25.52 -2.75 15.87
CA GLY A 690 -25.55 -4.20 15.98
C GLY A 690 -24.61 -4.85 14.95
N ARG A 691 -24.03 -6.00 15.30
CA ARG A 691 -23.11 -6.72 14.41
C ARG A 691 -23.22 -8.22 14.58
N TYR A 692 -22.97 -8.96 13.51
CA TYR A 692 -22.85 -10.41 13.56
C TYR A 692 -21.49 -10.82 14.09
N ILE A 693 -21.50 -11.67 15.12
CA ILE A 693 -20.30 -12.21 15.74
C ILE A 693 -20.35 -13.73 15.62
N TYR A 694 -19.27 -14.28 15.07
CA TYR A 694 -19.02 -15.71 15.00
C TYR A 694 -18.28 -16.18 16.24
N ALA A 695 -18.90 -17.07 17.02
CA ALA A 695 -18.25 -17.72 18.13
C ALA A 695 -17.34 -18.84 17.61
N ILE A 696 -16.01 -18.63 17.69
CA ILE A 696 -15.03 -19.62 17.25
C ILE A 696 -14.65 -20.50 18.44
N ASP A 697 -15.23 -21.71 18.48
CA ASP A 697 -14.86 -22.75 19.44
C ASP A 697 -13.42 -23.25 19.14
N PRO A 698 -12.44 -23.00 20.03
CA PRO A 698 -11.06 -23.45 19.83
C PRO A 698 -10.96 -24.98 19.68
N GLN A 699 -11.82 -25.74 20.37
CA GLN A 699 -11.81 -27.19 20.30
C GLN A 699 -12.35 -27.66 18.94
N ALA A 700 -13.41 -27.04 18.42
CA ALA A 700 -13.89 -27.30 17.06
C ALA A 700 -12.83 -26.96 16.00
N LEU A 701 -12.13 -25.83 16.16
CA LEU A 701 -11.04 -25.45 15.27
C LEU A 701 -9.94 -26.52 15.24
N ALA A 702 -9.52 -27.00 16.41
CA ALA A 702 -8.44 -27.98 16.54
C ALA A 702 -8.82 -29.41 16.09
N THR A 703 -10.08 -29.81 16.26
CA THR A 703 -10.48 -31.22 16.08
C THR A 703 -11.36 -31.48 14.87
N ARG A 704 -12.16 -30.50 14.44
CA ARG A 704 -13.15 -30.66 13.38
C ARG A 704 -12.77 -29.89 12.13
N TRP A 705 -12.34 -28.63 12.28
CA TRP A 705 -12.03 -27.73 11.17
C TRP A 705 -10.59 -27.82 10.69
N THR A 706 -9.77 -28.66 11.33
CA THR A 706 -8.37 -28.87 10.97
C THR A 706 -8.14 -30.35 10.72
N GLN A 707 -7.47 -30.69 9.62
CA GLN A 707 -6.96 -32.02 9.34
C GLN A 707 -5.46 -31.99 9.08
N ARG A 708 -4.78 -33.08 9.45
CA ARG A 708 -3.37 -33.27 9.14
C ARG A 708 -3.20 -33.90 7.76
N LEU A 709 -2.29 -33.36 6.97
CA LEU A 709 -1.87 -33.93 5.70
C LEU A 709 -0.33 -33.94 5.67
N GLY A 710 0.26 -35.14 5.72
CA GLY A 710 1.70 -35.27 5.95
C GLY A 710 2.13 -34.62 7.27
N LYS A 711 3.07 -33.68 7.21
CA LYS A 711 3.55 -32.89 8.36
C LYS A 711 2.75 -31.60 8.60
N GLY A 712 1.99 -31.14 7.61
CA GLY A 712 1.26 -29.88 7.64
C GLY A 712 -0.22 -30.03 7.98
N LEU A 713 -0.96 -28.93 7.81
CA LEU A 713 -2.37 -28.81 8.20
C LEU A 713 -3.23 -28.25 7.05
N CYS A 714 -4.44 -28.77 6.93
CA CYS A 714 -5.51 -28.22 6.11
C CYS A 714 -6.62 -27.70 7.04
N VAL A 715 -6.86 -26.39 7.04
CA VAL A 715 -7.85 -25.72 7.89
C VAL A 715 -9.02 -25.23 7.03
N PHE A 716 -10.24 -25.71 7.31
CA PHE A 716 -11.44 -25.31 6.60
C PHE A 716 -12.48 -24.70 7.54
N VAL A 717 -12.80 -23.42 7.34
CA VAL A 717 -13.78 -22.71 8.17
C VAL A 717 -15.18 -22.89 7.56
N PRO A 718 -16.16 -23.46 8.28
CA PRO A 718 -17.46 -23.81 7.72
C PRO A 718 -18.41 -22.60 7.66
N VAL A 719 -17.96 -21.50 7.07
CA VAL A 719 -18.76 -20.30 6.80
C VAL A 719 -18.91 -20.14 5.29
N ARG A 720 -20.05 -19.59 4.86
CA ARG A 720 -20.32 -19.26 3.45
C ARG A 720 -19.95 -17.82 3.15
N ARG A 721 -19.67 -17.52 1.87
CA ARG A 721 -19.39 -16.17 1.37
C ARG A 721 -20.47 -15.11 1.68
N ALA A 722 -21.74 -15.50 1.87
CA ALA A 722 -22.89 -14.59 1.72
C ALA A 722 -23.40 -13.88 3.00
N GLN A 723 -22.78 -14.03 4.18
CA GLN A 723 -23.34 -13.52 5.47
C GLN A 723 -22.24 -13.20 6.51
N ASP A 724 -21.42 -12.16 6.33
CA ASP A 724 -20.32 -11.78 7.26
C ASP A 724 -19.26 -12.86 7.53
N GLY A 725 -19.26 -13.96 6.77
CA GLY A 725 -18.34 -15.10 6.94
C GLY A 725 -16.88 -14.72 6.81
N ILE A 726 -16.58 -13.62 6.10
CA ILE A 726 -15.24 -13.02 6.01
C ILE A 726 -14.71 -12.68 7.41
N SER A 727 -15.49 -12.05 8.27
CA SER A 727 -15.05 -11.68 9.62
C SER A 727 -14.75 -12.91 10.49
N ALA A 728 -15.53 -13.98 10.34
CA ALA A 728 -15.25 -15.26 11.00
C ALA A 728 -13.92 -15.84 10.51
N TYR A 729 -13.73 -15.83 9.20
CA TYR A 729 -12.53 -16.38 8.58
C TYR A 729 -11.29 -15.60 9.02
N ILE A 730 -11.36 -14.27 9.06
CA ILE A 730 -10.29 -13.40 9.57
C ILE A 730 -9.93 -13.74 11.01
N GLU A 731 -10.90 -13.98 11.91
CA GLU A 731 -10.59 -14.37 13.29
C GLU A 731 -9.88 -15.73 13.34
N VAL A 732 -10.23 -16.69 12.48
CA VAL A 732 -9.46 -17.94 12.35
C VAL A 732 -8.05 -17.65 11.85
N LEU A 733 -7.90 -16.84 10.80
CA LEU A 733 -6.58 -16.50 10.24
C LEU A 733 -5.70 -15.80 11.29
N ARG A 734 -6.25 -14.86 12.06
CA ARG A 734 -5.55 -14.20 13.17
C ARG A 734 -5.00 -15.22 14.18
N ARG A 735 -5.79 -16.25 14.52
CA ARG A 735 -5.32 -17.37 15.38
C ARG A 735 -4.28 -18.24 14.68
N LEU A 736 -4.44 -18.55 13.40
CA LEU A 736 -3.40 -19.27 12.63
C LEU A 736 -2.10 -18.46 12.53
N VAL A 737 -2.17 -17.14 12.58
CA VAL A 737 -0.99 -16.28 12.57
C VAL A 737 -0.28 -16.27 13.92
N TYR A 738 -0.99 -15.98 15.01
CA TYR A 738 -0.39 -15.73 16.32
C TYR A 738 -0.43 -16.91 17.31
N ARG A 739 -1.18 -17.97 16.99
CA ARG A 739 -1.49 -19.10 17.88
C ARG A 739 -1.48 -20.44 17.14
N LEU A 740 -0.68 -20.57 16.09
CA LEU A 740 -0.56 -21.81 15.32
C LEU A 740 -0.09 -23.01 16.16
N THR A 741 0.72 -22.74 17.19
CA THR A 741 1.19 -23.75 18.15
C THR A 741 0.06 -24.46 18.90
N ASP A 742 -1.11 -23.81 19.01
CA ASP A 742 -2.30 -24.41 19.63
C ASP A 742 -2.88 -25.55 18.77
N LEU A 743 -2.57 -25.57 17.46
CA LEU A 743 -3.00 -26.61 16.50
C LEU A 743 -1.87 -27.58 16.13
N SER A 744 -0.63 -27.08 16.08
CA SER A 744 0.56 -27.88 15.75
C SER A 744 1.71 -27.44 16.67
N PRO A 745 2.00 -28.19 17.75
CA PRO A 745 3.03 -27.81 18.72
C PRO A 745 4.44 -27.64 18.13
N SER A 746 4.73 -28.25 16.98
CA SER A 746 6.01 -28.10 16.26
C SER A 746 6.05 -26.87 15.34
N ALA A 747 4.94 -26.16 15.16
CA ALA A 747 4.87 -24.95 14.36
C ALA A 747 5.40 -23.74 15.15
N ARG A 748 5.51 -22.59 14.47
CA ARG A 748 5.87 -21.30 15.08
C ARG A 748 4.72 -20.30 14.92
N ASN A 749 4.60 -19.41 15.91
CA ASN A 749 3.71 -18.25 15.87
C ASN A 749 4.44 -17.04 15.30
N ALA A 750 3.71 -16.12 14.67
CA ALA A 750 4.25 -14.81 14.36
C ALA A 750 4.55 -14.02 15.65
N PRO A 751 5.56 -13.12 15.63
CA PRO A 751 5.80 -12.23 16.75
C PRO A 751 4.58 -11.31 16.93
N PRO A 752 4.11 -11.05 18.17
CA PRO A 752 2.89 -10.29 18.44
C PRO A 752 3.12 -8.79 18.26
N VAL A 753 3.40 -8.38 17.01
CA VAL A 753 3.58 -6.97 16.64
C VAL A 753 2.23 -6.26 16.63
N ASP A 754 1.19 -6.94 16.16
CA ASP A 754 -0.15 -6.40 16.03
C ASP A 754 -1.16 -7.51 15.89
N ASP A 755 -2.25 -7.51 16.66
CA ASP A 755 -3.32 -8.49 16.50
C ASP A 755 -4.71 -7.86 16.71
N VAL A 756 -4.81 -6.55 16.50
CA VAL A 756 -6.00 -5.75 16.80
C VAL A 756 -6.38 -4.93 15.57
N ALA A 757 -7.66 -4.97 15.19
CA ALA A 757 -8.17 -4.11 14.13
C ALA A 757 -8.62 -2.76 14.73
N ASP A 758 -7.70 -1.80 14.82
CA ASP A 758 -7.92 -0.46 15.39
C ASP A 758 -7.53 0.69 14.43
N GLY A 759 -7.18 0.38 13.18
CA GLY A 759 -6.73 1.35 12.19
C GLY A 759 -5.25 1.74 12.34
N ILE A 760 -4.49 1.02 13.15
CA ILE A 760 -3.04 1.22 13.34
C ILE A 760 -2.28 0.13 12.60
N LEU A 761 -1.95 0.38 11.34
CA LEU A 761 -1.22 -0.58 10.51
C LEU A 761 0.23 -0.71 10.96
N THR A 762 0.71 -1.94 11.05
CA THR A 762 2.09 -2.24 11.44
C THR A 762 2.82 -3.07 10.38
N THR A 763 4.13 -2.85 10.29
CA THR A 763 5.03 -3.65 9.44
C THR A 763 6.29 -4.00 10.23
N LEU A 764 6.57 -5.30 10.36
CA LEU A 764 7.82 -5.79 10.91
C LEU A 764 8.91 -5.76 9.83
N LEU A 765 9.95 -4.98 10.07
CA LEU A 765 11.20 -5.02 9.31
C LEU A 765 12.26 -5.76 10.14
N THR A 766 13.33 -6.23 9.51
CA THR A 766 14.42 -6.95 10.19
C THR A 766 15.08 -6.15 11.33
N ASP A 767 15.00 -4.83 11.33
CA ASP A 767 15.69 -3.93 12.25
C ASP A 767 14.77 -2.94 13.00
N ARG A 768 13.46 -2.96 12.72
CA ARG A 768 12.48 -2.05 13.34
C ARG A 768 11.04 -2.51 13.11
N ILE A 769 10.12 -1.94 13.87
CA ILE A 769 8.67 -1.96 13.58
C ILE A 769 8.28 -0.59 13.05
N LEU A 770 7.63 -0.55 11.89
CA LEU A 770 7.00 0.64 11.33
C LEU A 770 5.51 0.62 11.67
N VAL A 771 4.95 1.77 12.03
CA VAL A 771 3.55 1.91 12.44
C VAL A 771 2.93 3.12 11.74
N PHE A 772 1.71 2.98 11.23
CA PHE A 772 0.93 4.05 10.62
C PHE A 772 -0.43 4.17 11.27
N ASN A 773 -0.85 5.39 11.57
CA ASN A 773 -2.17 5.67 12.11
C ASN A 773 -3.09 6.18 11.02
N THR A 774 -4.08 5.38 10.64
CA THR A 774 -5.07 5.76 9.61
C THR A 774 -6.18 6.68 10.11
N THR A 775 -6.27 6.88 11.43
CA THR A 775 -7.28 7.70 12.10
C THR A 775 -6.92 9.19 12.10
N ASP A 776 -7.90 10.02 12.45
CA ASP A 776 -7.79 11.47 12.56
C ASP A 776 -7.32 11.95 13.95
N GLN A 777 -7.16 11.03 14.90
CA GLN A 777 -6.70 11.34 16.26
C GLN A 777 -5.32 10.74 16.53
N PRO A 778 -4.45 11.40 17.32
CA PRO A 778 -3.19 10.81 17.74
C PRO A 778 -3.44 9.57 18.60
N VAL A 779 -2.67 8.50 18.38
CA VAL A 779 -2.77 7.24 19.12
C VAL A 779 -1.47 6.96 19.87
N THR A 780 -1.59 6.42 21.08
CA THR A 780 -0.43 5.94 21.83
C THR A 780 -0.53 4.44 22.01
N ARG A 781 0.44 3.71 21.44
CA ARG A 781 0.47 2.24 21.46
C ARG A 781 1.58 1.76 22.39
N THR A 782 1.28 0.72 23.18
CA THR A 782 2.28 0.05 24.04
C THR A 782 2.46 -1.36 23.52
N LEU A 783 3.69 -1.73 23.18
CA LEU A 783 4.05 -3.04 22.66
C LEU A 783 4.97 -3.75 23.64
N ARG A 784 4.61 -4.99 24.00
CA ARG A 784 5.41 -5.85 24.87
C ARG A 784 6.39 -6.64 23.99
N LEU A 785 7.65 -6.23 23.96
CA LEU A 785 8.68 -6.89 23.17
C LEU A 785 9.55 -7.78 24.05
N THR A 786 9.72 -9.04 23.65
CA THR A 786 10.56 -10.03 24.34
C THR A 786 11.45 -10.71 23.32
N ARG A 787 12.66 -11.16 23.70
CA ARG A 787 13.56 -11.84 22.74
C ARG A 787 12.99 -13.20 22.32
N GLU A 788 12.31 -13.87 23.24
CA GLU A 788 11.69 -15.16 23.06
C GLU A 788 10.61 -15.12 21.97
N ALA A 789 9.81 -14.05 21.90
CA ALA A 789 8.77 -13.88 20.89
C ALA A 789 9.32 -13.79 19.44
N PHE A 790 10.60 -13.47 19.28
CA PHE A 790 11.26 -13.34 17.98
C PHE A 790 12.26 -14.48 17.69
N ALA A 791 12.43 -15.44 18.60
CA ALA A 791 13.44 -16.51 18.48
C ALA A 791 13.29 -17.37 17.20
N GLY A 792 12.06 -17.48 16.67
CA GLY A 792 11.76 -18.17 15.40
C GLY A 792 12.13 -17.39 14.14
N TYR A 793 12.66 -16.17 14.27
CA TYR A 793 12.97 -15.24 13.17
C TYR A 793 14.44 -14.78 13.27
N PRO A 794 15.42 -15.64 12.96
CA PRO A 794 16.84 -15.32 13.11
C PRO A 794 17.31 -14.14 12.25
N GLN A 795 16.56 -13.80 11.19
CA GLN A 795 16.80 -12.62 10.36
C GLN A 795 16.41 -11.30 11.06
N VAL A 796 15.63 -11.35 12.14
CA VAL A 796 15.18 -10.18 12.89
C VAL A 796 16.19 -9.88 13.99
N GLN A 797 16.66 -8.63 14.04
CA GLN A 797 17.51 -8.13 15.12
C GLN A 797 16.75 -8.18 16.46
N ALA A 798 17.47 -8.44 17.54
CA ALA A 798 16.86 -8.54 18.86
C ALA A 798 16.17 -7.21 19.24
N PRO A 799 14.86 -7.23 19.55
CA PRO A 799 14.15 -6.01 19.92
C PRO A 799 14.55 -5.51 21.31
N PRO A 800 14.18 -4.26 21.68
CA PRO A 800 14.29 -3.78 23.04
C PRO A 800 13.49 -4.68 23.97
N ALA A 801 14.03 -4.99 25.16
CA ALA A 801 13.31 -5.81 26.13
C ALA A 801 12.33 -4.94 26.95
N GLY A 802 11.06 -5.35 27.03
CA GLY A 802 10.05 -4.72 27.88
C GLY A 802 8.94 -4.00 27.11
N ASP A 803 8.28 -3.08 27.80
CA ASP A 803 7.18 -2.28 27.23
C ASP A 803 7.75 -1.08 26.47
N VAL A 804 7.45 -1.00 25.17
CA VAL A 804 7.78 0.14 24.33
C VAL A 804 6.52 0.94 24.06
N ARG A 805 6.51 2.20 24.49
CA ARG A 805 5.41 3.13 24.25
C ARG A 805 5.75 4.04 23.06
N VAL A 806 4.90 4.04 22.03
CA VAL A 806 5.05 4.87 20.84
C VAL A 806 3.85 5.80 20.69
N GLN A 807 4.11 7.08 20.43
CA GLN A 807 3.08 8.04 20.06
C GLN A 807 3.07 8.19 18.54
N ILE A 808 1.89 8.07 17.95
CA ILE A 808 1.71 8.03 16.50
C ILE A 808 0.77 9.19 16.12
N PRO A 809 1.21 10.14 15.29
CA PRO A 809 0.37 11.28 14.88
C PRO A 809 -0.84 10.82 14.05
N PRO A 810 -1.91 11.61 13.95
CA PRO A 810 -3.01 11.34 13.03
C PRO A 810 -2.51 11.33 11.58
N ALA A 811 -3.03 10.41 10.77
CA ALA A 811 -2.62 10.25 9.36
C ALA A 811 -1.09 10.24 9.13
N GLY A 812 -0.34 9.62 10.04
CA GLY A 812 1.13 9.64 9.99
C GLY A 812 1.78 8.42 10.61
N MET A 813 3.10 8.35 10.51
CA MET A 813 3.88 7.17 10.89
C MET A 813 4.84 7.41 12.04
N ALA A 814 5.17 6.32 12.73
CA ALA A 814 6.20 6.24 13.74
C ALA A 814 7.02 4.96 13.56
N VAL A 815 8.22 4.93 14.15
CA VAL A 815 9.15 3.80 14.08
C VAL A 815 9.57 3.39 15.48
N ILE A 816 9.62 2.09 15.72
CA ILE A 816 10.22 1.48 16.90
C ILE A 816 11.49 0.75 16.44
N PRO A 817 12.67 1.35 16.61
CA PRO A 817 13.92 0.74 16.17
C PRO A 817 14.36 -0.38 17.14
N PHE A 818 15.00 -1.42 16.62
CA PHE A 818 15.57 -2.50 17.44
C PHE A 818 16.97 -2.17 17.97
N THR A 819 17.65 -1.24 17.31
CA THR A 819 18.88 -0.63 17.80
C THR A 819 18.63 0.77 18.30
N GLU A 820 19.42 1.24 19.26
CA GLU A 820 19.35 2.64 19.66
C GLU A 820 19.60 3.58 18.48
N PRO A 821 18.68 4.52 18.19
CA PRO A 821 18.84 5.46 17.10
C PRO A 821 20.06 6.37 17.33
N PRO A 822 20.55 7.03 16.27
CA PRO A 822 21.54 8.09 16.40
C PRO A 822 21.11 9.17 17.40
N ARG A 823 22.09 9.78 18.07
CA ARG A 823 21.91 10.83 19.07
C ARG A 823 22.28 12.18 18.47
N GLU A 824 21.42 13.16 18.72
CA GLU A 824 21.66 14.57 18.44
C GLU A 824 21.73 15.35 19.74
N LEU A 825 22.68 16.27 19.84
CA LEU A 825 22.84 17.18 20.98
C LEU A 825 22.86 18.62 20.46
N LEU A 826 21.90 19.43 20.89
CA LEU A 826 21.87 20.87 20.63
C LEU A 826 22.55 21.63 21.78
N LEU A 827 23.53 22.45 21.44
CA LEU A 827 24.22 23.38 22.32
C LEU A 827 23.93 24.81 21.85
N GLN A 828 23.09 25.51 22.60
CA GLN A 828 22.82 26.93 22.39
C GLN A 828 23.97 27.79 22.92
N CYS A 829 24.51 28.69 22.09
CA CYS A 829 25.69 29.46 22.43
C CYS A 829 25.45 30.39 23.63
N GLU A 830 24.25 30.95 23.77
CA GLU A 830 23.83 31.77 24.91
C GLU A 830 23.78 31.00 26.24
N GLY A 831 23.75 29.67 26.17
CA GLY A 831 23.79 28.77 27.32
C GLY A 831 25.20 28.32 27.70
N PHE A 832 26.24 28.68 26.94
CA PHE A 832 27.61 28.21 27.17
C PHE A 832 28.11 28.59 28.57
N THR A 833 28.81 27.67 29.23
CA THR A 833 29.21 27.82 30.64
C THR A 833 30.24 28.92 30.88
N ASP A 834 31.00 29.30 29.87
CA ASP A 834 31.99 30.37 29.90
C ASP A 834 31.83 31.28 28.66
N LEU A 835 31.15 32.41 28.85
CA LEU A 835 30.97 33.41 27.79
C LEU A 835 32.16 34.38 27.66
N ARG A 836 33.21 34.28 28.51
CA ARG A 836 34.38 35.18 28.48
C ARG A 836 34.05 36.67 28.36
N GLY A 837 33.03 37.11 29.09
CA GLY A 837 32.55 38.50 29.08
C GLY A 837 31.77 38.94 27.83
N GLN A 838 31.53 38.03 26.88
CA GLN A 838 30.72 38.32 25.69
C GLN A 838 29.23 38.45 26.04
N LYS A 839 28.53 39.33 25.32
CA LYS A 839 27.13 39.65 25.60
C LYS A 839 26.21 38.79 24.76
N LYS A 840 25.17 38.26 25.42
CA LYS A 840 24.02 37.68 24.76
C LYS A 840 23.27 38.78 24.00
N ARG A 841 22.63 38.44 22.89
CA ARG A 841 21.84 39.38 22.08
C ARG A 841 20.61 38.70 21.49
N ALA A 842 19.56 39.49 21.31
CA ALA A 842 18.49 39.17 20.38
C ALA A 842 18.89 39.70 18.99
N GLN A 843 19.05 38.82 18.00
CA GLN A 843 19.32 39.22 16.62
C GLN A 843 18.31 38.58 15.67
N PRO A 844 17.74 39.35 14.72
CA PRO A 844 16.78 38.81 13.74
C PRO A 844 17.32 37.64 12.91
N ASP A 845 18.62 37.60 12.64
CA ASP A 845 19.25 36.61 11.74
C ASP A 845 19.69 35.31 12.45
N CYS A 846 19.52 35.24 13.77
CA CYS A 846 19.79 34.05 14.59
C CYS A 846 18.51 33.22 14.81
N SER A 847 18.64 32.06 15.48
CA SER A 847 17.54 31.12 15.71
C SER A 847 16.22 31.81 16.06
N PRO A 848 15.11 31.44 15.38
CA PRO A 848 13.81 32.09 15.56
C PRO A 848 13.27 31.85 16.98
N GLY A 849 13.00 32.93 17.74
CA GLY A 849 12.45 32.85 19.10
C GLY A 849 12.18 34.22 19.72
N THR A 850 11.85 34.26 21.02
CA THR A 850 11.79 35.49 21.83
C THR A 850 12.96 35.51 22.82
N GLY A 851 13.69 36.64 22.90
CA GLY A 851 14.80 36.81 23.84
C GLY A 851 16.20 36.79 23.19
N GLU A 852 17.23 36.65 24.03
CA GLU A 852 18.63 36.66 23.60
C GLU A 852 19.07 35.27 23.12
N THR A 853 18.91 35.00 21.82
CA THR A 853 19.11 33.69 21.20
C THR A 853 20.53 33.47 20.62
N CYS A 854 21.46 34.40 20.83
CA CYS A 854 22.84 34.27 20.37
C CYS A 854 23.83 35.01 21.28
N VAL A 855 25.13 34.80 21.03
CA VAL A 855 26.22 35.53 21.69
C VAL A 855 27.02 36.31 20.65
N TRP A 856 27.19 37.61 20.86
CA TRP A 856 28.00 38.44 19.96
C TRP A 856 29.48 38.24 20.24
N LEU A 857 30.23 37.78 19.24
CA LEU A 857 31.67 37.57 19.29
C LEU A 857 32.39 38.64 18.46
N PRO A 858 33.11 39.60 19.09
CA PRO A 858 34.13 40.39 18.41
C PRO A 858 35.14 39.50 17.68
N ALA A 859 35.77 40.02 16.63
CA ALA A 859 36.77 39.30 15.86
C ALA A 859 37.89 38.74 16.75
N GLY A 860 38.20 37.44 16.63
CA GLY A 860 39.18 36.74 17.45
C GLY A 860 38.79 36.46 18.91
N SER A 861 37.57 36.81 19.34
CA SER A 861 37.05 36.43 20.66
C SER A 861 36.40 35.05 20.63
N SER A 862 36.29 34.40 21.79
CA SER A 862 35.74 33.06 21.90
C SER A 862 34.83 32.85 23.10
N ILE A 863 34.00 31.81 23.00
CA ILE A 863 33.15 31.28 24.06
C ILE A 863 33.39 29.78 24.22
N ARG A 864 33.16 29.25 25.41
CA ARG A 864 33.45 27.85 25.73
C ARG A 864 32.33 27.20 26.56
N THR A 865 32.09 25.92 26.30
CA THR A 865 31.20 25.09 27.11
C THR A 865 31.76 23.69 27.36
N ARG A 866 31.18 22.98 28.33
CA ARG A 866 31.41 21.55 28.55
C ARG A 866 30.11 20.80 28.34
N PHE A 867 30.18 19.65 27.69
CA PHE A 867 29.00 18.85 27.35
C PHE A 867 29.27 17.35 27.50
N PRO A 868 28.25 16.55 27.85
CA PRO A 868 28.39 15.10 27.98
C PRO A 868 28.21 14.39 26.63
N ILE A 869 28.98 13.32 26.42
CA ILE A 869 28.74 12.28 25.42
C ILE A 869 28.44 10.99 26.16
N GLU A 870 27.25 10.46 25.95
CA GLU A 870 26.80 9.22 26.60
C GLU A 870 27.16 7.97 25.79
N ARG A 871 27.27 8.13 24.47
CA ARG A 871 27.56 7.07 23.51
C ARG A 871 28.84 7.41 22.76
N GLU A 872 29.85 6.57 22.88
CA GLU A 872 31.05 6.75 22.06
C GLU A 872 30.72 6.57 20.58
N GLY A 873 31.42 7.29 19.71
CA GLY A 873 31.20 7.19 18.28
C GLY A 873 31.85 8.30 17.48
N ARG A 874 31.51 8.30 16.19
CA ARG A 874 31.94 9.32 15.24
C ARG A 874 30.85 10.38 15.13
N TYR A 875 31.18 11.62 15.46
CA TYR A 875 30.27 12.75 15.52
C TYR A 875 30.66 13.82 14.50
N THR A 876 29.65 14.40 13.85
CA THR A 876 29.78 15.62 13.04
C THR A 876 29.16 16.78 13.81
N LEU A 877 29.85 17.92 13.86
CA LEU A 877 29.34 19.14 14.46
C LEU A 877 28.79 20.04 13.35
N PHE A 878 27.57 20.53 13.53
CA PHE A 878 26.90 21.48 12.66
C PHE A 878 26.76 22.80 13.42
N ILE A 879 27.39 23.85 12.91
CA ILE A 879 27.65 25.08 13.65
C ILE A 879 27.04 26.24 12.88
N ARG A 880 26.34 27.12 13.59
CA ARG A 880 25.81 28.36 13.03
C ARG A 880 26.45 29.56 13.71
N CYS A 881 27.27 30.29 12.95
CA CYS A 881 27.71 31.63 13.27
C CYS A 881 27.31 32.55 12.12
N VAL A 882 26.78 33.74 12.40
CA VAL A 882 26.20 34.62 11.38
C VAL A 882 26.78 36.04 11.49
N ALA A 883 27.11 36.65 10.37
CA ALA A 883 27.38 38.07 10.26
C ALA A 883 26.67 38.62 9.01
N GLU A 884 25.91 39.71 9.17
CA GLU A 884 25.18 40.36 8.07
C GLU A 884 24.32 39.37 7.26
N GLY A 885 23.57 38.51 7.96
CA GLY A 885 22.71 37.50 7.35
C GLY A 885 23.43 36.31 6.68
N LYS A 886 24.77 36.22 6.74
CA LYS A 886 25.56 35.16 6.10
C LYS A 886 26.26 34.26 7.13
N LEU A 887 26.40 32.98 6.80
CA LEU A 887 27.18 32.04 7.60
C LEU A 887 28.67 32.44 7.59
N VAL A 888 29.27 32.44 8.77
CA VAL A 888 30.69 32.71 9.01
C VAL A 888 31.31 31.45 9.59
N ALA A 889 32.42 30.97 9.01
CA ALA A 889 33.13 29.81 9.53
C ALA A 889 33.95 30.19 10.77
N PRO A 890 33.58 29.74 11.99
CA PRO A 890 34.38 30.01 13.17
C PRO A 890 35.58 29.06 13.25
N ARG A 891 36.55 29.40 14.09
CA ARG A 891 37.53 28.42 14.56
C ARG A 891 36.89 27.59 15.68
N VAL A 892 36.95 26.27 15.53
CA VAL A 892 36.33 25.33 16.46
C VAL A 892 37.42 24.52 17.13
N VAL A 893 37.40 24.48 18.46
CA VAL A 893 38.37 23.73 19.27
C VAL A 893 37.61 22.75 20.16
N LEU A 894 37.90 21.47 20.00
CA LEU A 894 37.30 20.37 20.75
C LEU A 894 38.37 19.67 21.57
N ASP A 895 38.20 19.63 22.90
CA ASP A 895 39.18 19.11 23.86
C ASP A 895 40.60 19.66 23.67
N GLY A 896 40.68 20.97 23.38
CA GLY A 896 41.94 21.67 23.14
C GLY A 896 42.55 21.46 21.75
N LYS A 897 41.92 20.65 20.89
CA LYS A 897 42.37 20.41 19.52
C LYS A 897 41.49 21.16 18.51
N PRO A 898 42.07 21.99 17.62
CA PRO A 898 41.33 22.57 16.51
C PRO A 898 40.75 21.49 15.61
N ILE A 899 39.50 21.64 15.18
CA ILE A 899 38.86 20.76 14.21
C ILE A 899 38.53 21.55 12.94
N ARG A 900 38.65 20.90 11.78
CA ARG A 900 38.39 21.55 10.50
C ARG A 900 36.90 21.77 10.31
N VAL A 901 36.51 23.02 10.13
CA VAL A 901 35.19 23.37 9.54
C VAL A 901 35.33 23.19 8.04
N GLN A 902 34.45 22.38 7.45
CA GLN A 902 34.49 22.12 6.02
C GLN A 902 34.07 23.39 5.28
N ASP A 903 34.81 23.73 4.22
CA ASP A 903 34.43 24.75 3.26
C ASP A 903 33.21 24.23 2.49
N MET A 904 32.01 24.40 3.04
CA MET A 904 30.78 24.08 2.33
C MET A 904 30.28 25.33 1.61
N PRO A 905 30.20 25.32 0.27
CA PRO A 905 29.09 25.90 -0.47
C PRO A 905 28.27 24.76 -1.12
N ALA A 906 26.97 24.84 -1.42
CA ALA A 906 25.94 25.86 -1.26
C ALA A 906 24.59 25.18 -1.57
N LEU A 907 24.17 24.19 -0.77
CA LEU A 907 22.77 23.75 -0.88
C LEU A 907 21.93 24.88 -0.28
N GLU A 908 21.42 25.72 -1.17
CA GLU A 908 20.62 26.89 -0.82
C GLU A 908 19.53 26.49 0.19
N GLY A 909 19.50 27.20 1.32
CA GLY A 909 18.58 26.91 2.43
C GLY A 909 19.11 25.96 3.51
N ILE A 910 20.38 25.54 3.49
CA ILE A 910 21.06 24.98 4.69
C ILE A 910 21.57 26.13 5.57
N ASP A 911 21.28 26.03 6.87
CA ASP A 911 21.49 27.09 7.87
C ASP A 911 22.72 26.87 8.76
N VAL A 912 23.58 25.91 8.44
CA VAL A 912 24.71 25.48 9.29
C VAL A 912 25.95 25.13 8.46
N LEU A 913 27.12 25.21 9.09
CA LEU A 913 28.40 24.71 8.57
C LEU A 913 28.74 23.38 9.25
N ALA A 914 29.28 22.42 8.51
CA ALA A 914 29.68 21.12 9.05
C ALA A 914 31.18 21.08 9.37
N THR A 915 31.57 20.35 10.41
CA THR A 915 32.96 20.00 10.67
C THR A 915 33.35 18.70 9.98
N GLU A 916 34.64 18.38 9.94
CA GLU A 916 35.06 16.99 9.79
C GLU A 916 34.48 16.12 10.92
N THR A 917 34.32 14.82 10.66
CA THR A 917 33.81 13.88 11.66
C THR A 917 34.90 13.55 12.68
N VAL A 918 34.59 13.71 13.96
CA VAL A 918 35.49 13.50 15.10
C VAL A 918 35.08 12.27 15.92
N ALA A 919 36.04 11.56 16.51
CA ALA A 919 35.75 10.47 17.43
C ALA A 919 35.59 11.02 18.86
N LEU A 920 34.47 10.72 19.50
CA LEU A 920 34.21 11.09 20.89
C LEU A 920 33.96 9.84 21.73
N THR A 921 34.61 9.80 22.89
CA THR A 921 34.45 8.74 23.89
C THR A 921 33.30 9.07 24.83
N LYS A 922 32.78 8.08 25.56
CA LYS A 922 31.83 8.37 26.64
C LYS A 922 32.51 9.23 27.72
N GLY A 923 31.96 10.41 28.03
CA GLY A 923 32.58 11.33 28.97
C GLY A 923 32.12 12.78 28.83
N THR A 924 32.83 13.70 29.49
CA THR A 924 32.60 15.15 29.34
C THR A 924 33.66 15.74 28.43
N HIS A 925 33.22 16.41 27.38
CA HIS A 925 34.06 17.07 26.38
C HIS A 925 33.95 18.59 26.51
N THR A 926 34.94 19.31 25.99
CA THR A 926 34.99 20.78 25.99
C THR A 926 34.95 21.31 24.57
N LEU A 927 34.01 22.21 24.29
CA LEU A 927 33.89 22.89 22.99
C LEU A 927 34.17 24.38 23.16
N GLU A 928 35.00 24.93 22.28
CA GLU A 928 35.25 26.36 22.15
C GLU A 928 35.00 26.82 20.72
N ILE A 929 34.26 27.92 20.59
CA ILE A 929 33.94 28.60 19.33
C ILE A 929 34.59 29.97 19.35
N GLU A 930 35.46 30.24 18.39
CA GLU A 930 36.20 31.50 18.23
C GLU A 930 35.82 32.16 16.90
N ALA A 931 35.44 33.44 16.95
CA ALA A 931 35.15 34.21 15.74
C ALA A 931 36.43 34.40 14.90
N PRO A 932 36.32 34.47 13.56
CA PRO A 932 37.47 34.77 12.71
C PRO A 932 38.20 36.05 13.16
N LYS A 933 39.51 36.08 12.98
CA LYS A 933 40.36 37.21 13.43
C LYS A 933 40.00 38.55 12.78
N ASN A 934 39.28 38.52 11.67
CA ASN A 934 38.93 39.67 10.84
C ASN A 934 37.42 39.96 10.79
N ILE A 935 36.57 39.08 11.33
CA ILE A 935 35.10 39.20 11.19
C ILE A 935 34.47 38.94 12.56
N ALA A 936 33.72 39.91 13.07
CA ALA A 936 32.83 39.70 14.21
C ALA A 936 31.56 38.98 13.76
N CYS A 937 31.02 38.10 14.59
CA CYS A 937 29.82 37.33 14.26
C CYS A 937 28.98 37.05 15.49
N ALA A 938 27.70 36.74 15.29
CA ALA A 938 26.85 36.14 16.30
C ALA A 938 27.02 34.62 16.28
N ALA A 939 27.42 34.03 17.40
CA ALA A 939 27.39 32.59 17.61
C ALA A 939 25.98 32.19 18.08
N ASP A 940 25.32 31.33 17.31
CA ASP A 940 23.92 30.96 17.48
C ASP A 940 23.82 29.60 18.19
N PHE A 941 24.15 28.50 17.51
CA PHE A 941 24.13 27.16 18.11
C PHE A 941 25.12 26.19 17.46
N VAL A 942 25.29 25.05 18.11
CA VAL A 942 25.99 23.85 17.61
C VAL A 942 25.10 22.63 17.79
N ILE A 943 24.89 21.85 16.73
CA ILE A 943 24.26 20.53 16.79
C ILE A 943 25.34 19.46 16.57
N LEU A 944 25.45 18.51 17.48
CA LEU A 944 26.33 17.36 17.34
C LEU A 944 25.48 16.13 17.01
N THR A 945 25.84 15.37 15.99
CA THR A 945 25.14 14.14 15.62
C THR A 945 26.11 13.02 15.28
N ASN A 946 25.77 11.79 15.63
CA ASN A 946 26.46 10.59 15.15
C ASN A 946 25.69 9.87 14.02
N ASP A 947 24.69 10.53 13.43
CA ASP A 947 24.02 10.04 12.23
C ASP A 947 24.84 10.43 10.98
N PRO A 948 25.48 9.47 10.29
CA PRO A 948 26.23 9.75 9.07
C PRO A 948 25.33 10.11 7.88
N GLY A 949 24.02 9.90 7.99
CA GLY A 949 23.04 10.22 6.95
C GLY A 949 22.64 11.69 6.90
N ILE A 950 22.98 12.51 7.90
CA ILE A 950 22.63 13.93 7.95
C ILE A 950 23.71 14.76 7.24
N ALA A 951 23.29 15.53 6.23
CA ALA A 951 24.13 16.47 5.49
C ALA A 951 24.05 17.90 6.03
N GLY A 952 22.99 18.25 6.76
CA GLY A 952 22.80 19.59 7.30
C GLY A 952 21.47 19.79 8.02
N TYR A 953 21.22 21.03 8.43
CA TYR A 953 19.99 21.45 9.10
C TYR A 953 19.50 22.78 8.51
N ARG A 954 18.19 22.97 8.55
CA ARG A 954 17.53 24.24 8.27
C ARG A 954 16.45 24.56 9.29
N PHE A 955 16.03 25.82 9.36
CA PHE A 955 14.83 26.16 10.10
C PHE A 955 13.57 25.66 9.39
N GLY A 956 12.64 25.07 10.12
CA GLY A 956 11.30 24.76 9.58
C GLY A 956 10.55 26.04 9.22
N LYS A 957 9.64 25.96 8.24
CA LYS A 957 8.71 27.07 7.98
C LYS A 957 7.82 27.27 9.22
N ARG A 958 7.81 28.51 9.73
CA ARG A 958 6.98 28.91 10.88
C ARG A 958 5.49 28.85 10.55
#